data_AF-A0A1X0EBA5-F1
#
_entry.id   AF-A0A1X0EBA5-F1
#
_cell.length_a   1.000
_cell.length_b   1.000
_cell.length_c   1.000
_cell.angle_alpha   90.00
_cell.angle_beta   90.00
_cell.angle_gamma   90.00
#
_symmetry.space_group_name_H-M   'P 1'
#
loop_
_entity.id
_entity.type
_entity.pdbx_description
1 polymer ?
#
loop_
_entity_poly.entity_id
_entity_poly.type
_entity_poly.pdbx_seq_one_letter_code
_entity_poly.pdbx_strand_id
1 'polypeptide(L)'
;MSRRHSSSRPDSTGARYRSLIGTTSAVGAFLAFGMAPLAAAPAAYADVDFDLGDIFGDLVSSWSSSDVGGAAATWDLDALFGGSGSAAGDAFSWTGIMDQWFYEPLHNMAQLWITSPLGMSIDGMINDWSGLYLIGNGVDGTADSPDGGDGGLWFGDGGDGWSSDTAGVVGGDGGSALGFLGNGGDGGAGGAGAAGGDGGAGGWWMGNGGNGGAGGAATAEGGAGGAGGDGGAAAAWFFGNGGAGGAGGAGMDGAAGTFANGGTGIGQTGGAGGTGGAGGRSGYMFGDGGKGGAGGAAGNGGDGVTGDANGANGGGGGQGGNGGAGGARGSDYYAGSFYGSAGAAGDGADGGNGGNGGDAATDVNGGYIGIGGNGGVGGDAGSGGTGGSGGTGGNGGDGTGVNPTNPDAPFGTGGAGGRGGAGGDSLGASAGGNGGDGGTGGLGVLGRGGVGGAGGTGGESESGTGGTGGTGGLGGNGGLGDNTVATTGGNGGSGGAGGSSTSGNGGAGGAAGNGGDGTLRGGNGGAGGRGGGSTSGNGGDGADGGGAGEGLGWSDGTTTWSIGGNGGSGGAGGASTSGAGGNGGAGSAGADGATGTGVVSAGGNGGFGGTGGSSSGGTTGTGGDGGAGGDGTASGGNGGRGGSGGPGFMGIGTSPSGGAGGNGGAGGDSGGVATPADGPITGPSHAGTGGAGGDGGQSTADGVGGDGGTGGAGGNAAGDVDGGTGGEGGAGGNAGTPGTGGDGGAGGAAVNGTGGTGGAGGTGGNGDSGALGSSGIPNPVLGGDNGPGGDGGDGSDGGAGGTGGSGGTSTNGTGGNGGVGGTGGNGGAGGNGGPGGTNPDTGDGYDGGDGGNGGDGGTGGNGGAHGTGGAGNGTGGAAGDGGGGGAAGSGGAGGAASGSGTPGQDGSPGTAGNDGADGTPGT
;
A
#
# COMPACT_ATOMS: atom_id res chain seq x y z
N MET A 1 45.95 1.58 -0.21
CA MET A 1 46.03 1.32 1.25
C MET A 1 44.62 0.94 1.71
N SER A 2 44.20 -0.33 1.62
CA SER A 2 44.17 -1.37 2.67
C SER A 2 43.84 -0.90 4.10
N ARG A 3 42.64 -1.30 4.57
CA ARG A 3 42.21 -1.85 5.89
C ARG A 3 40.91 -1.17 6.38
N ARG A 4 39.89 -1.85 6.92
CA ARG A 4 39.50 -3.26 7.13
C ARG A 4 38.05 -3.23 7.63
N HIS A 5 37.19 -4.12 7.13
CA HIS A 5 35.86 -4.39 7.67
C HIS A 5 35.93 -5.04 9.06
N SER A 6 34.92 -4.81 9.89
CA SER A 6 34.61 -5.63 11.07
C SER A 6 33.13 -6.00 11.03
N SER A 7 32.88 -7.29 10.80
CA SER A 7 31.59 -7.95 10.89
C SER A 7 31.38 -8.47 12.31
N SER A 8 30.17 -8.33 12.84
CA SER A 8 29.74 -8.97 14.09
C SER A 8 28.57 -9.91 13.80
N ARG A 9 28.86 -11.22 13.83
CA ARG A 9 27.90 -12.30 14.10
C ARG A 9 27.75 -12.47 15.62
N PRO A 10 26.60 -12.93 16.11
CA PRO A 10 26.54 -13.72 17.33
C PRO A 10 26.16 -15.18 17.04
N ASP A 11 26.89 -16.06 17.71
CA ASP A 11 26.77 -17.52 17.67
C ASP A 11 25.51 -18.05 18.37
N SER A 12 25.10 -19.21 17.88
CA SER A 12 24.06 -20.09 18.40
C SER A 12 24.62 -21.08 19.44
N THR A 13 23.93 -21.20 20.59
CA THR A 13 24.03 -22.28 21.58
C THR A 13 22.69 -22.31 22.34
N GLY A 14 21.97 -23.38 22.66
CA GLY A 14 22.13 -24.83 22.54
C GLY A 14 21.06 -25.45 23.46
N ALA A 15 20.26 -26.39 22.95
CA ALA A 15 19.20 -27.07 23.69
C ALA A 15 19.74 -28.09 24.71
N ARG A 16 19.16 -28.15 25.92
CA ARG A 16 19.19 -29.34 26.82
C ARG A 16 17.94 -29.47 27.69
N TYR A 17 17.32 -30.65 27.60
CA TYR A 17 16.27 -31.21 28.45
C TYR A 17 16.71 -31.50 29.90
N ARG A 18 15.78 -31.38 30.87
CA ARG A 18 15.50 -32.43 31.90
C ARG A 18 14.28 -32.15 32.78
N SER A 19 13.50 -33.21 33.02
CA SER A 19 12.39 -33.36 33.97
C SER A 19 12.79 -33.18 35.44
N LEU A 20 11.80 -32.88 36.30
CA LEU A 20 11.75 -33.40 37.67
C LEU A 20 10.31 -33.77 38.08
N ILE A 21 10.17 -35.01 38.54
CA ILE A 21 9.00 -35.64 39.16
C ILE A 21 9.09 -35.45 40.68
N GLY A 22 7.96 -35.22 41.36
CA GLY A 22 7.86 -35.24 42.81
C GLY A 22 6.47 -35.64 43.30
N THR A 23 6.30 -36.93 43.61
CA THR A 23 5.14 -37.57 44.27
C THR A 23 5.34 -37.65 45.79
N THR A 24 4.29 -37.43 46.60
CA THR A 24 4.03 -38.19 47.86
C THR A 24 2.55 -38.10 48.30
N SER A 25 2.09 -39.23 48.82
CA SER A 25 0.75 -39.72 49.15
C SER A 25 0.16 -39.27 50.51
N ALA A 26 -1.17 -39.37 50.70
CA ALA A 26 -1.81 -40.16 51.78
C ALA A 26 -3.37 -40.14 51.78
N VAL A 27 -3.97 -41.35 51.75
CA VAL A 27 -5.10 -41.93 52.56
C VAL A 27 -6.20 -40.97 53.07
N GLY A 28 -7.52 -41.17 52.94
CA GLY A 28 -8.39 -42.33 52.72
C GLY A 28 -9.44 -42.41 53.85
N ALA A 29 -10.75 -42.33 53.55
CA ALA A 29 -11.82 -42.82 54.44
C ALA A 29 -13.14 -43.08 53.69
N PHE A 30 -13.50 -44.37 53.62
CA PHE A 30 -14.80 -44.91 53.22
C PHE A 30 -15.78 -44.85 54.40
N LEU A 31 -17.05 -44.50 54.16
CA LEU A 31 -18.16 -44.79 55.07
C LEU A 31 -19.37 -45.28 54.26
N ALA A 32 -19.71 -46.55 54.43
CA ALA A 32 -20.90 -47.22 53.91
C ALA A 32 -21.69 -47.78 55.09
N PHE A 33 -22.99 -47.46 55.17
CA PHE A 33 -24.04 -48.14 55.95
C PHE A 33 -25.38 -47.46 55.59
N GLY A 34 -26.55 -48.07 55.38
CA GLY A 34 -27.08 -49.43 55.45
C GLY A 34 -28.60 -49.34 55.16
N MET A 35 -29.18 -50.37 54.55
CA MET A 35 -30.58 -50.41 54.06
C MET A 35 -31.62 -50.83 55.13
N ALA A 36 -32.76 -50.11 55.16
CA ALA A 36 -34.17 -50.47 55.48
C ALA A 36 -34.54 -51.02 56.89
N PRO A 37 -35.75 -50.72 57.45
CA PRO A 37 -37.03 -51.22 56.91
C PRO A 37 -38.27 -50.26 56.95
N LEU A 38 -39.25 -50.69 56.15
CA LEU A 38 -40.63 -50.26 55.85
C LEU A 38 -41.64 -50.34 57.04
N ALA A 39 -42.58 -49.38 57.18
CA ALA A 39 -44.04 -49.61 57.42
C ALA A 39 -44.90 -48.31 57.66
N ALA A 40 -45.84 -48.07 56.72
CA ALA A 40 -47.25 -47.60 56.76
C ALA A 40 -47.81 -46.39 57.56
N ALA A 41 -48.20 -45.34 56.79
CA ALA A 41 -49.52 -44.65 56.63
C ALA A 41 -50.21 -43.90 57.81
N PRO A 42 -50.88 -42.73 57.58
CA PRO A 42 -52.14 -42.66 56.84
C PRO A 42 -52.30 -41.47 55.86
N ALA A 43 -53.45 -41.50 55.16
CA ALA A 43 -53.81 -40.75 53.97
C ALA A 43 -54.61 -39.45 54.22
N ALA A 44 -54.20 -38.39 53.51
CA ALA A 44 -54.98 -37.61 52.55
C ALA A 44 -55.73 -36.29 52.90
N TYR A 45 -55.70 -35.43 51.85
CA TYR A 45 -56.58 -34.35 51.37
C TYR A 45 -56.41 -32.91 51.89
N ALA A 46 -55.85 -32.07 51.01
CA ALA A 46 -56.47 -30.81 50.61
C ALA A 46 -56.14 -30.55 49.13
N ASP A 47 -57.14 -30.74 48.26
CA ASP A 47 -57.11 -30.33 46.85
C ASP A 47 -56.99 -28.81 46.75
N VAL A 48 -56.06 -28.34 45.90
CA VAL A 48 -56.20 -27.07 45.17
C VAL A 48 -55.52 -27.28 43.81
N ASP A 49 -56.34 -27.41 42.77
CA ASP A 49 -55.91 -27.51 41.37
C ASP A 49 -55.07 -26.29 40.98
N PHE A 50 -53.80 -26.53 40.64
CA PHE A 50 -53.01 -25.63 39.79
C PHE A 50 -52.92 -26.29 38.42
N ASP A 51 -53.72 -25.78 37.47
CA ASP A 51 -53.69 -26.23 36.09
C ASP A 51 -52.40 -25.77 35.43
N LEU A 52 -51.42 -26.68 35.36
CA LEU A 52 -50.18 -26.48 34.62
C LEU A 52 -50.43 -26.37 33.11
N GLY A 53 -51.62 -26.72 32.60
CA GLY A 53 -51.99 -26.64 31.19
C GLY A 53 -52.21 -25.22 30.67
N ASP A 54 -52.71 -24.30 31.48
CA ASP A 54 -53.02 -22.93 31.04
C ASP A 54 -51.76 -22.04 30.91
N ILE A 55 -50.72 -22.27 31.72
CA ILE A 55 -49.43 -21.55 31.60
C ILE A 55 -48.69 -21.97 30.31
N PHE A 56 -48.73 -23.26 29.96
CA PHE A 56 -48.19 -23.73 28.68
C PHE A 56 -49.10 -23.35 27.50
N GLY A 57 -50.41 -23.24 27.71
CA GLY A 57 -51.39 -22.81 26.72
C GLY A 57 -51.24 -21.33 26.33
N ASP A 58 -50.95 -20.45 27.28
CA ASP A 58 -50.82 -19.00 27.03
C ASP A 58 -49.45 -18.62 26.42
N LEU A 59 -48.40 -19.37 26.76
CA LEU A 59 -47.09 -19.24 26.12
C LEU A 59 -47.13 -19.65 24.63
N VAL A 60 -47.86 -20.73 24.31
CA VAL A 60 -48.03 -21.24 22.94
C VAL A 60 -49.07 -20.43 22.14
N SER A 61 -50.07 -19.84 22.78
CA SER A 61 -51.07 -18.98 22.12
C SER A 61 -50.49 -17.61 21.70
N SER A 62 -49.52 -17.07 22.45
CA SER A 62 -48.79 -15.85 22.10
C SER A 62 -47.94 -16.00 20.83
N TRP A 63 -47.49 -17.22 20.52
CA TRP A 63 -46.81 -17.57 19.26
C TRP A 63 -47.75 -17.69 18.04
N SER A 64 -49.07 -17.64 18.22
CA SER A 64 -50.03 -17.88 17.12
C SER A 64 -51.08 -16.79 16.90
N SER A 65 -50.98 -15.64 17.57
CA SER A 65 -51.94 -14.53 17.42
C SER A 65 -51.30 -13.26 16.88
N SER A 66 -50.84 -13.30 15.63
CA SER A 66 -50.71 -12.09 14.80
C SER A 66 -52.08 -11.79 14.17
N ASP A 67 -52.74 -10.73 14.63
CA ASP A 67 -54.00 -10.24 14.08
C ASP A 67 -53.82 -9.86 12.59
N VAL A 68 -54.58 -10.53 11.71
CA VAL A 68 -54.44 -10.39 10.25
C VAL A 68 -55.40 -9.31 9.74
N GLY A 69 -54.84 -8.14 9.40
CA GLY A 69 -55.60 -6.97 8.96
C GLY A 69 -55.06 -6.26 7.71
N GLY A 70 -54.73 -7.00 6.64
CA GLY A 70 -54.83 -6.55 5.24
C GLY A 70 -53.99 -5.38 4.70
N ALA A 71 -52.83 -5.69 4.11
CA ALA A 71 -52.47 -5.40 2.71
C ALA A 71 -50.98 -5.72 2.46
N ALA A 72 -50.72 -6.77 1.67
CA ALA A 72 -49.41 -7.18 1.14
C ALA A 72 -48.23 -7.17 2.14
N ALA A 73 -48.34 -7.98 3.20
CA ALA A 73 -47.18 -8.31 4.02
C ALA A 73 -46.25 -9.25 3.24
N THR A 74 -45.17 -8.69 2.69
CA THR A 74 -43.91 -9.44 2.57
C THR A 74 -43.62 -10.05 3.92
N TRP A 75 -43.25 -11.34 3.93
CA TRP A 75 -42.84 -12.03 5.13
C TRP A 75 -41.65 -11.25 5.70
N ASP A 76 -41.90 -10.45 6.72
CA ASP A 76 -40.85 -9.67 7.39
C ASP A 76 -40.08 -10.63 8.30
N LEU A 77 -39.16 -11.35 7.68
CA LEU A 77 -38.23 -12.27 8.33
C LEU A 77 -37.24 -11.52 9.24
N ASP A 78 -37.13 -10.20 9.10
CA ASP A 78 -36.29 -9.34 9.94
C ASP A 78 -36.89 -9.21 11.35
N ALA A 79 -38.22 -9.14 11.47
CA ALA A 79 -38.92 -9.08 12.76
C ALA A 79 -39.02 -10.45 13.49
N LEU A 80 -38.80 -11.57 12.79
CA LEU A 80 -38.83 -12.93 13.36
C LEU A 80 -37.43 -13.41 13.79
N PHE A 81 -36.36 -12.82 13.24
CA PHE A 81 -34.97 -13.23 13.48
C PHE A 81 -34.02 -12.07 13.88
N GLY A 82 -34.53 -10.85 14.09
CA GLY A 82 -33.73 -9.67 14.44
C GLY A 82 -34.35 -8.84 15.56
N GLY A 83 -33.89 -9.07 16.78
CA GLY A 83 -34.04 -8.18 17.93
C GLY A 83 -32.70 -8.05 18.64
N SER A 84 -32.27 -6.83 18.93
CA SER A 84 -30.99 -6.48 19.56
C SER A 84 -30.75 -7.28 20.85
N GLY A 85 -29.89 -8.30 20.82
CA GLY A 85 -29.56 -9.08 22.01
C GLY A 85 -28.67 -10.30 21.77
N SER A 86 -28.72 -10.93 20.59
CA SER A 86 -27.87 -12.11 20.36
C SER A 86 -26.42 -11.70 20.10
N ALA A 87 -25.53 -12.11 21.00
CA ALA A 87 -24.07 -12.02 20.88
C ALA A 87 -23.49 -13.09 19.93
N ALA A 88 -24.33 -13.99 19.41
CA ALA A 88 -23.94 -15.00 18.45
C ALA A 88 -23.65 -14.39 17.07
N GLY A 89 -22.77 -15.03 16.31
CA GLY A 89 -22.57 -14.73 14.89
C GLY A 89 -23.77 -15.16 14.04
N ASP A 90 -23.52 -15.73 12.87
CA ASP A 90 -24.55 -16.22 11.92
C ASP A 90 -25.69 -16.97 12.64
N ALA A 91 -26.93 -16.48 12.50
CA ALA A 91 -28.13 -17.02 13.16
C ALA A 91 -28.44 -18.49 12.79
N PHE A 92 -27.88 -18.98 11.67
CA PHE A 92 -28.00 -20.38 11.23
C PHE A 92 -26.81 -21.25 11.64
N SER A 93 -25.81 -20.68 12.32
CA SER A 93 -24.74 -21.44 12.94
C SER A 93 -25.26 -22.25 14.12
N TRP A 94 -24.54 -23.32 14.49
CA TRP A 94 -24.94 -24.14 15.63
C TRP A 94 -24.89 -23.34 16.95
N THR A 95 -23.96 -22.41 17.12
CA THR A 95 -23.92 -21.51 18.29
C THR A 95 -25.09 -20.54 18.29
N GLY A 96 -25.47 -19.97 17.14
CA GLY A 96 -26.68 -19.14 17.01
C GLY A 96 -27.96 -19.92 17.28
N ILE A 97 -28.05 -21.17 16.83
CA ILE A 97 -29.18 -22.06 17.16
C ILE A 97 -29.17 -22.39 18.67
N MET A 98 -28.03 -22.68 19.27
CA MET A 98 -27.92 -22.96 20.71
C MET A 98 -28.28 -21.75 21.57
N ASP A 99 -27.88 -20.55 21.16
CA ASP A 99 -28.25 -19.28 21.81
C ASP A 99 -29.78 -19.12 21.75
N GLN A 100 -30.34 -19.02 20.54
CA GLN A 100 -31.73 -18.63 20.31
C GLN A 100 -32.76 -19.69 20.75
N TRP A 101 -32.43 -20.98 20.59
CA TRP A 101 -33.42 -22.06 20.78
C TRP A 101 -33.27 -22.82 22.10
N PHE A 102 -32.14 -22.68 22.79
CA PHE A 102 -31.87 -23.43 24.02
C PHE A 102 -31.46 -22.54 25.18
N TYR A 103 -30.52 -21.62 24.98
CA TYR A 103 -30.03 -20.74 26.05
C TYR A 103 -31.02 -19.63 26.37
N GLU A 104 -31.44 -18.84 25.37
CA GLU A 104 -32.37 -17.70 25.53
C GLU A 104 -33.67 -18.12 26.24
N PRO A 105 -34.34 -19.23 25.88
CA PRO A 105 -35.56 -19.63 26.57
C PRO A 105 -35.32 -20.06 28.03
N LEU A 106 -34.21 -20.75 28.30
CA LEU A 106 -33.83 -21.17 29.64
C LEU A 106 -33.47 -19.97 30.52
N HIS A 107 -32.71 -19.02 29.97
CA HIS A 107 -32.33 -17.77 30.63
C HIS A 107 -33.56 -16.91 30.92
N ASN A 108 -34.46 -16.72 29.96
CA ASN A 108 -35.72 -16.00 30.16
C ASN A 108 -36.60 -16.63 31.25
N MET A 109 -36.65 -17.96 31.34
CA MET A 109 -37.37 -18.64 32.42
C MET A 109 -36.72 -18.40 33.79
N ALA A 110 -35.39 -18.38 33.86
CA ALA A 110 -34.65 -18.05 35.09
C ALA A 110 -34.89 -16.59 35.49
N GLN A 111 -34.88 -15.67 34.53
CA GLN A 111 -35.17 -14.25 34.76
C GLN A 111 -36.61 -14.00 35.20
N LEU A 112 -37.57 -14.69 34.58
CA LEU A 112 -38.97 -14.65 34.99
C LEU A 112 -39.16 -15.19 36.42
N TRP A 113 -38.40 -16.21 36.82
CA TRP A 113 -38.42 -16.71 38.19
C TRP A 113 -37.88 -15.65 39.17
N ILE A 114 -36.65 -15.17 38.95
CA ILE A 114 -35.94 -14.23 39.83
C ILE A 114 -36.74 -12.93 40.04
N THR A 115 -37.40 -12.45 39.00
CA THR A 115 -38.16 -11.18 39.05
C THR A 115 -39.63 -11.36 39.47
N SER A 116 -40.13 -12.59 39.58
CA SER A 116 -41.52 -12.84 39.99
C SER A 116 -41.76 -12.57 41.49
N PRO A 117 -42.95 -12.10 41.90
CA PRO A 117 -43.27 -11.88 43.32
C PRO A 117 -43.12 -13.13 44.19
N LEU A 118 -43.41 -14.32 43.63
CA LEU A 118 -43.22 -15.59 44.33
C LEU A 118 -41.74 -15.97 44.41
N GLY A 119 -41.01 -15.88 43.30
CA GLY A 119 -39.58 -16.17 43.23
C GLY A 119 -38.77 -15.30 44.18
N MET A 120 -38.97 -13.98 44.16
CA MET A 120 -38.30 -13.04 45.08
C MET A 120 -38.48 -13.43 46.56
N SER A 121 -39.66 -13.92 46.95
CA SER A 121 -39.92 -14.34 48.35
C SER A 121 -39.19 -15.62 48.73
N ILE A 122 -39.06 -16.56 47.80
CA ILE A 122 -38.40 -17.85 47.99
C ILE A 122 -36.88 -17.67 47.91
N ASP A 123 -36.40 -16.91 46.93
CA ASP A 123 -34.98 -16.62 46.71
C ASP A 123 -34.41 -15.82 47.89
N GLY A 124 -35.15 -14.82 48.40
CA GLY A 124 -34.78 -14.11 49.62
C GLY A 124 -34.64 -15.04 50.83
N MET A 125 -35.56 -16.00 51.00
CA MET A 125 -35.46 -17.01 52.05
C MET A 125 -34.23 -17.92 51.89
N ILE A 126 -33.92 -18.35 50.66
CA ILE A 126 -32.77 -19.21 50.33
C ILE A 126 -31.45 -18.47 50.59
N ASN A 127 -31.35 -17.22 50.15
CA ASN A 127 -30.18 -16.37 50.37
C ASN A 127 -29.97 -16.10 51.87
N ASP A 128 -31.04 -15.75 52.60
CA ASP A 128 -30.97 -15.51 54.04
C ASP A 128 -30.58 -16.76 54.84
N TRP A 129 -31.08 -17.94 54.46
CA TRP A 129 -30.75 -19.20 55.12
C TRP A 129 -29.32 -19.67 54.85
N SER A 130 -28.78 -19.37 53.67
CA SER A 130 -27.41 -19.73 53.30
C SER A 130 -26.36 -18.73 53.78
N GLY A 131 -26.76 -17.47 54.00
CA GLY A 131 -25.86 -16.35 54.28
C GLY A 131 -25.01 -15.92 53.08
N LEU A 132 -25.37 -16.38 51.88
CA LEU A 132 -24.68 -16.10 50.62
C LEU A 132 -25.70 -15.58 49.60
N TYR A 133 -25.25 -14.74 48.67
CA TYR A 133 -26.07 -14.30 47.54
C TYR A 133 -26.07 -15.40 46.48
N LEU A 134 -27.01 -16.34 46.59
CA LEU A 134 -27.06 -17.53 45.73
C LEU A 134 -27.95 -17.33 44.50
N ILE A 135 -29.11 -16.67 44.66
CA ILE A 135 -30.09 -16.48 43.59
C ILE A 135 -30.50 -15.01 43.53
N GLY A 136 -30.27 -14.36 42.39
CA GLY A 136 -30.66 -12.97 42.15
C GLY A 136 -29.72 -12.25 41.19
N ASN A 137 -30.25 -11.22 40.52
CA ASN A 137 -29.45 -10.40 39.62
C ASN A 137 -28.62 -9.37 40.39
N GLY A 138 -27.46 -9.05 39.86
CA GLY A 138 -26.65 -7.93 40.29
C GLY A 138 -27.43 -6.62 40.23
N VAL A 139 -27.07 -5.70 41.11
CA VAL A 139 -27.67 -4.36 41.14
C VAL A 139 -26.95 -3.50 40.10
N ASP A 140 -27.70 -2.83 39.23
CA ASP A 140 -27.11 -1.91 38.26
C ASP A 140 -26.35 -0.78 38.95
N GLY A 141 -25.26 -0.39 38.31
CA GLY A 141 -24.43 0.72 38.69
C GLY A 141 -25.22 2.04 38.72
N THR A 142 -24.76 2.94 39.57
CA THR A 142 -25.29 4.31 39.70
C THR A 142 -24.15 5.30 39.73
N ALA A 143 -24.46 6.60 39.59
CA ALA A 143 -23.43 7.64 39.69
C ALA A 143 -22.58 7.58 40.99
N ASP A 144 -23.15 7.11 42.10
CA ASP A 144 -22.45 7.00 43.39
C ASP A 144 -21.71 5.66 43.58
N SER A 145 -22.07 4.64 42.80
CA SER A 145 -21.44 3.31 42.75
C SER A 145 -21.47 2.83 41.31
N PRO A 146 -20.51 3.27 40.47
CA PRO A 146 -20.60 3.13 39.01
C PRO A 146 -20.70 1.69 38.54
N ASP A 147 -20.01 0.77 39.21
CA ASP A 147 -19.94 -0.62 38.76
C ASP A 147 -21.22 -1.39 39.10
N GLY A 148 -21.63 -2.25 38.17
CA GLY A 148 -22.68 -3.22 38.37
C GLY A 148 -22.27 -4.28 39.39
N GLY A 149 -23.21 -4.67 40.25
CA GLY A 149 -23.01 -5.74 41.22
C GLY A 149 -22.96 -7.12 40.56
N ASP A 150 -22.27 -8.07 41.20
CA ASP A 150 -22.26 -9.46 40.75
C ASP A 150 -23.64 -10.14 40.94
N GLY A 151 -23.97 -11.05 40.02
CA GLY A 151 -25.13 -11.95 40.12
C GLY A 151 -24.95 -13.06 41.16
N GLY A 152 -26.03 -13.76 41.46
CA GLY A 152 -26.06 -14.86 42.43
C GLY A 152 -25.16 -16.03 42.05
N LEU A 153 -24.55 -16.67 43.05
CA LEU A 153 -23.60 -17.80 42.87
C LEU A 153 -24.22 -19.07 42.23
N TRP A 154 -25.54 -19.15 42.14
CA TRP A 154 -26.27 -20.23 41.46
C TRP A 154 -26.98 -19.72 40.22
N PHE A 155 -27.81 -18.69 40.35
CA PHE A 155 -28.59 -18.14 39.25
C PHE A 155 -28.68 -16.61 39.35
N GLY A 156 -28.46 -15.92 38.24
CA GLY A 156 -28.65 -14.48 38.13
C GLY A 156 -27.63 -13.82 37.22
N ASP A 157 -28.06 -12.74 36.60
CA ASP A 157 -27.22 -11.93 35.73
C ASP A 157 -26.40 -10.93 36.56
N GLY A 158 -25.29 -10.46 36.01
CA GLY A 158 -24.62 -9.28 36.54
C GLY A 158 -25.45 -8.01 36.31
N GLY A 159 -25.31 -7.02 37.18
CA GLY A 159 -25.92 -5.71 36.96
C GLY A 159 -25.15 -4.91 35.90
N ASP A 160 -25.83 -4.04 35.18
CA ASP A 160 -25.19 -3.19 34.18
C ASP A 160 -24.35 -2.11 34.85
N GLY A 161 -23.23 -1.75 34.23
CA GLY A 161 -22.41 -0.62 34.62
C GLY A 161 -23.09 0.72 34.32
N TRP A 162 -22.85 1.71 35.18
CA TRP A 162 -23.43 3.04 35.02
C TRP A 162 -22.84 3.78 33.82
N SER A 163 -23.70 4.26 32.92
CA SER A 163 -23.27 5.16 31.84
C SER A 163 -23.14 6.59 32.34
N SER A 164 -21.93 7.14 32.24
CA SER A 164 -21.59 8.49 32.70
C SER A 164 -22.00 9.55 31.70
N ASP A 165 -22.71 10.59 32.16
CA ASP A 165 -22.99 11.83 31.41
C ASP A 165 -21.99 12.95 31.73
N THR A 166 -21.04 12.68 32.62
CA THR A 166 -20.12 13.67 33.18
C THR A 166 -18.75 13.55 32.52
N ALA A 167 -18.27 14.66 31.92
CA ALA A 167 -17.00 14.69 31.22
C ALA A 167 -15.82 14.20 32.09
N GLY A 168 -14.96 13.35 31.50
CA GLY A 168 -13.80 12.77 32.16
C GLY A 168 -14.09 11.66 33.17
N VAL A 169 -15.36 11.31 33.40
CA VAL A 169 -15.75 10.21 34.29
C VAL A 169 -16.01 8.95 33.47
N VAL A 170 -15.26 7.89 33.78
CA VAL A 170 -15.31 6.57 33.13
C VAL A 170 -16.68 5.93 33.38
N GLY A 171 -17.15 5.15 32.41
CA GLY A 171 -18.34 4.31 32.60
C GLY A 171 -18.06 3.22 33.64
N GLY A 172 -19.08 2.81 34.40
CA GLY A 172 -18.93 1.72 35.35
C GLY A 172 -18.76 0.37 34.66
N ASP A 173 -18.05 -0.54 35.29
CA ASP A 173 -17.90 -1.90 34.78
C ASP A 173 -19.20 -2.70 34.99
N GLY A 174 -19.50 -3.62 34.08
CA GLY A 174 -20.59 -4.57 34.22
C GLY A 174 -20.29 -5.64 35.27
N GLY A 175 -21.28 -6.00 36.07
CA GLY A 175 -21.16 -7.03 37.09
C GLY A 175 -21.00 -8.43 36.50
N SER A 176 -20.31 -9.32 37.21
CA SER A 176 -20.14 -10.70 36.73
C SER A 176 -21.28 -11.61 37.17
N ALA A 177 -21.76 -12.47 36.28
CA ALA A 177 -22.61 -13.60 36.64
C ALA A 177 -21.71 -14.78 37.05
N LEU A 178 -21.27 -14.82 38.31
CA LEU A 178 -20.35 -15.86 38.80
C LEU A 178 -21.01 -17.23 39.02
N GLY A 179 -22.31 -17.35 38.78
CA GLY A 179 -23.12 -18.54 39.05
C GLY A 179 -23.20 -19.59 37.93
N PHE A 180 -24.07 -20.59 38.11
CA PHE A 180 -24.31 -21.67 37.14
C PHE A 180 -24.91 -21.17 35.84
N LEU A 181 -25.90 -20.29 35.93
CA LEU A 181 -26.55 -19.71 34.77
C LEU A 181 -26.71 -18.20 34.97
N GLY A 182 -26.23 -17.42 34.02
CA GLY A 182 -26.39 -15.97 34.00
C GLY A 182 -25.48 -15.29 32.99
N ASN A 183 -25.93 -14.14 32.50
CA ASN A 183 -25.16 -13.26 31.64
C ASN A 183 -24.38 -12.24 32.48
N GLY A 184 -23.17 -11.90 32.05
CA GLY A 184 -22.51 -10.72 32.60
C GLY A 184 -23.27 -9.44 32.24
N GLY A 185 -23.23 -8.45 33.12
CA GLY A 185 -23.82 -7.14 32.87
C GLY A 185 -23.03 -6.35 31.82
N ASP A 186 -23.69 -5.46 31.10
CA ASP A 186 -23.02 -4.60 30.12
C ASP A 186 -22.20 -3.51 30.82
N GLY A 187 -21.06 -3.13 30.24
CA GLY A 187 -20.27 -2.00 30.69
C GLY A 187 -20.94 -0.66 30.33
N GLY A 188 -20.86 0.30 31.23
CA GLY A 188 -21.44 1.63 31.04
C GLY A 188 -20.66 2.48 30.04
N ALA A 189 -21.34 3.37 29.31
CA ALA A 189 -20.67 4.32 28.44
C ALA A 189 -19.84 5.34 29.25
N GLY A 190 -18.67 5.71 28.73
CA GLY A 190 -17.83 6.77 29.28
C GLY A 190 -18.43 8.15 29.05
N GLY A 191 -18.32 9.04 30.04
CA GLY A 191 -18.59 10.45 29.84
C GLY A 191 -17.58 11.07 28.86
N ALA A 192 -17.83 12.29 28.38
CA ALA A 192 -17.01 12.90 27.33
C ALA A 192 -15.48 12.79 27.59
N GLY A 193 -14.74 12.23 26.62
CA GLY A 193 -13.29 11.98 26.68
C GLY A 193 -12.84 10.86 27.63
N ALA A 194 -13.77 10.18 28.31
CA ALA A 194 -13.48 9.10 29.25
C ALA A 194 -13.76 7.73 28.62
N ALA A 195 -13.10 6.70 29.14
CA ALA A 195 -13.30 5.34 28.65
C ALA A 195 -14.69 4.79 29.02
N GLY A 196 -15.21 3.87 28.21
CA GLY A 196 -16.31 3.01 28.61
C GLY A 196 -15.87 1.97 29.64
N GLY A 197 -16.81 1.46 30.43
CA GLY A 197 -16.57 0.39 31.37
C GLY A 197 -16.53 -0.98 30.68
N ASP A 198 -15.86 -1.93 31.29
CA ASP A 198 -15.74 -3.29 30.76
C ASP A 198 -17.04 -4.08 30.97
N GLY A 199 -17.33 -5.03 30.09
CA GLY A 199 -18.44 -5.96 30.25
C GLY A 199 -18.14 -7.04 31.29
N GLY A 200 -19.17 -7.46 32.03
CA GLY A 200 -19.07 -8.48 33.06
C GLY A 200 -18.90 -9.90 32.50
N ALA A 201 -18.31 -10.80 33.29
CA ALA A 201 -18.17 -12.20 32.87
C ALA A 201 -19.51 -12.97 32.97
N GLY A 202 -19.75 -13.89 32.03
CA GLY A 202 -20.88 -14.82 32.06
C GLY A 202 -20.67 -16.04 32.96
N GLY A 203 -21.78 -16.74 33.28
CA GLY A 203 -21.84 -17.93 34.14
C GLY A 203 -20.87 -19.06 33.80
N TRP A 204 -20.45 -19.83 34.81
CA TRP A 204 -19.43 -20.88 34.65
C TRP A 204 -19.92 -22.17 33.98
N TRP A 205 -21.23 -22.35 33.79
CA TRP A 205 -21.80 -23.52 33.12
C TRP A 205 -22.46 -23.10 31.82
N MET A 206 -23.38 -22.13 31.87
CA MET A 206 -23.93 -21.46 30.70
C MET A 206 -24.05 -19.96 30.99
N GLY A 207 -23.64 -19.12 30.04
CA GLY A 207 -23.64 -17.67 30.27
C GLY A 207 -22.89 -16.89 29.20
N ASN A 208 -23.53 -15.86 28.65
CA ASN A 208 -22.88 -14.93 27.75
C ASN A 208 -22.14 -13.85 28.57
N GLY A 209 -21.00 -13.37 28.08
CA GLY A 209 -20.35 -12.20 28.65
C GLY A 209 -21.08 -10.92 28.25
N GLY A 210 -21.05 -9.90 29.11
CA GLY A 210 -21.64 -8.60 28.84
C GLY A 210 -20.82 -7.80 27.83
N ASN A 211 -21.43 -6.88 27.12
CA ASN A 211 -20.74 -6.01 26.17
C ASN A 211 -19.91 -4.94 26.89
N GLY A 212 -18.81 -4.50 26.31
CA GLY A 212 -18.07 -3.34 26.78
C GLY A 212 -18.78 -2.03 26.42
N GLY A 213 -18.68 -1.05 27.29
CA GLY A 213 -19.27 0.28 27.11
C GLY A 213 -18.52 1.12 26.07
N ALA A 214 -19.23 2.00 25.37
CA ALA A 214 -18.59 2.92 24.43
C ALA A 214 -17.75 3.99 25.15
N GLY A 215 -16.61 4.35 24.55
CA GLY A 215 -15.81 5.49 24.99
C GLY A 215 -16.51 6.82 24.67
N GLY A 216 -16.39 7.79 25.56
CA GLY A 216 -16.99 9.11 25.39
C GLY A 216 -16.23 9.96 24.37
N ALA A 217 -16.95 10.63 23.46
CA ALA A 217 -16.36 11.59 22.53
C ALA A 217 -15.74 12.77 23.28
N ALA A 218 -14.67 13.35 22.73
CA ALA A 218 -14.08 14.56 23.27
C ALA A 218 -15.04 15.76 23.14
N THR A 219 -14.97 16.68 24.10
CA THR A 219 -15.74 17.95 24.10
C THR A 219 -14.86 19.19 24.17
N ALA A 220 -13.56 19.02 24.43
CA ALA A 220 -12.57 20.08 24.38
C ALA A 220 -11.87 20.05 23.02
N GLU A 221 -11.63 21.22 22.43
CA GLU A 221 -10.88 21.38 21.17
C GLU A 221 -9.53 20.64 21.23
N GLY A 222 -9.22 19.85 20.21
CA GLY A 222 -8.03 18.99 20.17
C GLY A 222 -8.00 17.86 21.21
N GLY A 223 -9.08 17.67 21.97
CA GLY A 223 -9.20 16.62 22.97
C GLY A 223 -9.37 15.25 22.34
N ALA A 224 -8.76 14.22 22.93
CA ALA A 224 -8.88 12.84 22.48
C ALA A 224 -10.19 12.19 22.94
N GLY A 225 -10.74 11.31 22.11
CA GLY A 225 -11.86 10.45 22.50
C GLY A 225 -11.44 9.37 23.49
N GLY A 226 -12.37 8.93 24.33
CA GLY A 226 -12.13 7.84 25.28
C GLY A 226 -12.07 6.47 24.59
N ALA A 227 -11.37 5.51 25.18
CA ALA A 227 -11.37 4.14 24.68
C ALA A 227 -12.72 3.45 24.93
N GLY A 228 -13.12 2.52 24.07
CA GLY A 228 -14.20 1.58 24.38
C GLY A 228 -13.75 0.56 25.43
N GLY A 229 -14.68 0.12 26.27
CA GLY A 229 -14.46 -0.93 27.26
C GLY A 229 -14.37 -2.31 26.61
N ASP A 230 -13.66 -3.24 27.25
CA ASP A 230 -13.55 -4.60 26.76
C ASP A 230 -14.86 -5.37 26.96
N GLY A 231 -15.16 -6.31 26.07
CA GLY A 231 -16.27 -7.23 26.22
C GLY A 231 -15.96 -8.30 27.27
N GLY A 232 -16.98 -8.65 28.06
CA GLY A 232 -16.90 -9.67 29.10
C GLY A 232 -16.68 -11.07 28.54
N ALA A 233 -15.89 -11.88 29.23
CA ALA A 233 -15.67 -13.27 28.85
C ALA A 233 -16.85 -14.17 29.27
N ALA A 234 -17.22 -15.12 28.42
CA ALA A 234 -18.04 -16.24 28.84
C ALA A 234 -17.18 -17.27 29.58
N ALA A 235 -17.29 -17.35 30.90
CA ALA A 235 -16.57 -18.35 31.71
C ALA A 235 -17.18 -19.77 31.59
N ALA A 236 -18.18 -19.94 30.73
CA ALA A 236 -19.03 -21.12 30.63
C ALA A 236 -18.29 -22.38 30.18
N TRP A 237 -18.51 -23.51 30.87
CA TRP A 237 -18.04 -24.81 30.43
C TRP A 237 -18.84 -25.35 29.24
N PHE A 238 -20.17 -25.21 29.24
CA PHE A 238 -21.04 -25.81 28.22
C PHE A 238 -21.39 -24.85 27.08
N PHE A 239 -21.96 -23.69 27.36
CA PHE A 239 -22.34 -22.71 26.33
C PHE A 239 -22.15 -21.28 26.79
N GLY A 240 -21.49 -20.44 26.00
CA GLY A 240 -21.48 -19.00 26.26
C GLY A 240 -20.72 -18.22 25.19
N ASN A 241 -21.33 -17.15 24.71
CA ASN A 241 -20.71 -16.22 23.78
C ASN A 241 -19.97 -15.13 24.57
N GLY A 242 -18.79 -14.73 24.10
CA GLY A 242 -18.10 -13.57 24.65
C GLY A 242 -18.82 -12.27 24.25
N GLY A 243 -18.83 -11.28 25.14
CA GLY A 243 -19.45 -9.98 24.86
C GLY A 243 -18.65 -9.17 23.84
N ALA A 244 -19.32 -8.29 23.09
CA ALA A 244 -18.64 -7.41 22.16
C ALA A 244 -17.84 -6.32 22.90
N GLY A 245 -16.72 -5.88 22.35
CA GLY A 245 -16.00 -4.72 22.84
C GLY A 245 -16.70 -3.42 22.46
N GLY A 246 -16.59 -2.40 23.31
CA GLY A 246 -17.16 -1.08 23.11
C GLY A 246 -16.44 -0.28 22.02
N ALA A 247 -17.16 0.60 21.33
CA ALA A 247 -16.54 1.50 20.35
C ALA A 247 -15.70 2.59 21.04
N GLY A 248 -14.59 3.00 20.41
CA GLY A 248 -13.84 4.18 20.83
C GLY A 248 -14.58 5.48 20.55
N GLY A 249 -14.43 6.46 21.42
CA GLY A 249 -14.99 7.80 21.27
C GLY A 249 -14.27 8.62 20.21
N ALA A 250 -14.97 9.55 19.56
CA ALA A 250 -14.35 10.45 18.58
C ALA A 250 -13.44 11.50 19.25
N GLY A 251 -12.34 11.84 18.59
CA GLY A 251 -11.55 13.02 18.90
C GLY A 251 -12.24 14.30 18.43
N MET A 252 -11.93 15.43 19.06
CA MET A 252 -12.48 16.74 18.68
C MET A 252 -11.53 17.46 17.72
N ASP A 253 -12.08 18.21 16.76
CA ASP A 253 -11.29 19.11 15.93
C ASP A 253 -10.44 20.08 16.77
N GLY A 254 -9.25 20.38 16.28
CA GLY A 254 -8.37 21.40 16.83
C GLY A 254 -8.97 22.78 16.59
N ALA A 255 -8.84 23.66 17.58
CA ALA A 255 -9.27 25.05 17.42
C ALA A 255 -8.47 25.76 16.32
N ALA A 256 -9.15 26.60 15.55
CA ALA A 256 -8.46 27.57 14.71
C ALA A 256 -7.52 28.45 15.56
N GLY A 257 -6.40 28.84 14.98
CA GLY A 257 -5.44 29.69 15.66
C GLY A 257 -6.01 31.06 16.03
N THR A 258 -5.44 31.71 17.02
CA THR A 258 -5.82 33.09 17.38
C THR A 258 -4.62 33.86 17.90
N PHE A 259 -4.58 35.17 17.63
CA PHE A 259 -3.64 36.11 18.27
C PHE A 259 -4.24 36.75 19.54
N ALA A 260 -5.53 36.53 19.80
CA ALA A 260 -6.16 36.99 21.03
C ALA A 260 -5.52 36.32 22.25
N ASN A 261 -5.50 37.03 23.38
CA ASN A 261 -5.01 36.53 24.67
C ASN A 261 -3.58 35.97 24.64
N GLY A 262 -2.72 36.45 23.73
CA GLY A 262 -1.32 36.03 23.61
C GLY A 262 -1.11 34.74 22.81
N GLY A 263 -2.12 34.30 22.04
CA GLY A 263 -1.99 33.15 21.15
C GLY A 263 -1.04 33.41 19.96
N THR A 264 -0.56 32.33 19.36
CA THR A 264 0.46 32.34 18.28
C THR A 264 -0.14 32.45 16.88
N GLY A 265 -1.48 32.39 16.76
CA GLY A 265 -2.19 32.28 15.48
C GLY A 265 -2.12 30.91 14.80
N ILE A 266 -1.33 29.96 15.34
CA ILE A 266 -1.19 28.61 14.79
C ILE A 266 -2.43 27.79 15.16
N GLY A 267 -2.96 27.03 14.20
CA GLY A 267 -4.06 26.11 14.44
C GLY A 267 -3.66 24.98 15.40
N GLN A 268 -4.58 24.58 16.30
CA GLN A 268 -4.33 23.48 17.22
C GLN A 268 -4.43 22.13 16.48
N THR A 269 -3.71 21.12 16.97
CA THR A 269 -3.84 19.76 16.45
C THR A 269 -5.21 19.18 16.79
N GLY A 270 -5.79 18.40 15.87
CA GLY A 270 -6.99 17.62 16.12
C GLY A 270 -6.75 16.52 17.16
N GLY A 271 -7.81 16.19 17.90
CA GLY A 271 -7.78 15.14 18.91
C GLY A 271 -7.73 13.75 18.28
N ALA A 272 -7.00 12.84 18.92
CA ALA A 272 -7.00 11.45 18.48
C ALA A 272 -8.35 10.78 18.76
N GLY A 273 -8.74 9.84 17.90
CA GLY A 273 -9.83 8.93 18.17
C GLY A 273 -9.47 7.91 19.25
N GLY A 274 -10.45 7.51 20.05
CA GLY A 274 -10.30 6.46 21.05
C GLY A 274 -10.16 5.08 20.40
N THR A 275 -9.42 4.17 21.02
CA THR A 275 -9.36 2.78 20.56
C THR A 275 -10.66 2.04 20.87
N GLY A 276 -11.07 1.11 20.02
CA GLY A 276 -12.14 0.18 20.35
C GLY A 276 -11.69 -0.86 21.37
N GLY A 277 -12.60 -1.32 22.23
CA GLY A 277 -12.36 -2.35 23.24
C GLY A 277 -12.25 -3.74 22.61
N ALA A 278 -11.51 -4.65 23.24
CA ALA A 278 -11.41 -6.02 22.79
C ALA A 278 -12.73 -6.77 22.98
N GLY A 279 -13.02 -7.75 22.13
CA GLY A 279 -14.12 -8.68 22.34
C GLY A 279 -13.80 -9.72 23.41
N GLY A 280 -14.83 -10.16 24.13
CA GLY A 280 -14.76 -11.16 25.17
C GLY A 280 -14.49 -12.56 24.63
N ARG A 281 -13.84 -13.41 25.43
CA ARG A 281 -13.61 -14.82 25.08
C ARG A 281 -14.90 -15.63 25.14
N SER A 282 -15.05 -16.62 24.27
CA SER A 282 -16.15 -17.59 24.33
C SER A 282 -15.99 -18.67 25.41
N GLY A 283 -17.07 -19.40 25.68
CA GLY A 283 -17.10 -20.58 26.54
C GLY A 283 -16.30 -21.77 25.99
N TYR A 284 -16.11 -22.80 26.83
CA TYR A 284 -15.20 -23.91 26.56
C TYR A 284 -15.71 -24.89 25.49
N MET A 285 -16.96 -25.36 25.59
CA MET A 285 -17.53 -26.38 24.67
C MET A 285 -18.25 -25.77 23.47
N PHE A 286 -19.18 -24.84 23.68
CA PHE A 286 -19.90 -24.13 22.63
C PHE A 286 -19.86 -22.61 22.88
N GLY A 287 -19.65 -21.83 21.83
CA GLY A 287 -19.82 -20.38 21.88
C GLY A 287 -18.87 -19.61 20.97
N ASP A 288 -19.32 -18.44 20.56
CA ASP A 288 -18.57 -17.50 19.73
C ASP A 288 -17.81 -16.47 20.59
N GLY A 289 -16.60 -16.11 20.17
CA GLY A 289 -15.89 -14.99 20.76
C GLY A 289 -16.55 -13.68 20.37
N GLY A 290 -16.56 -12.70 21.26
CA GLY A 290 -17.17 -11.40 21.00
C GLY A 290 -16.42 -10.61 19.95
N LYS A 291 -17.12 -9.78 19.17
CA LYS A 291 -16.47 -8.87 18.21
C LYS A 291 -15.70 -7.78 18.97
N GLY A 292 -14.53 -7.37 18.46
CA GLY A 292 -13.87 -6.15 18.94
C GLY A 292 -14.63 -4.88 18.54
N GLY A 293 -14.55 -3.85 19.38
CA GLY A 293 -15.17 -2.55 19.12
C GLY A 293 -14.44 -1.77 18.04
N ALA A 294 -15.15 -0.93 17.28
CA ALA A 294 -14.53 -0.06 16.30
C ALA A 294 -13.71 1.06 16.98
N GLY A 295 -12.66 1.54 16.34
CA GLY A 295 -11.97 2.76 16.75
C GLY A 295 -12.82 4.01 16.53
N GLY A 296 -12.54 5.07 17.27
CA GLY A 296 -13.15 6.39 17.12
C GLY A 296 -12.46 7.20 16.02
N ALA A 297 -13.22 8.00 15.28
CA ALA A 297 -12.67 8.93 14.30
C ALA A 297 -11.82 10.01 14.98
N ALA A 298 -10.76 10.45 14.31
CA ALA A 298 -9.96 11.57 14.79
C ALA A 298 -10.58 12.93 14.45
N GLY A 299 -10.18 13.97 15.18
CA GLY A 299 -10.49 15.35 14.86
C GLY A 299 -9.54 15.92 13.81
N ASN A 300 -10.03 16.87 13.02
CA ASN A 300 -9.22 17.65 12.07
C ASN A 300 -8.31 18.64 12.82
N GLY A 301 -7.20 19.03 12.20
CA GLY A 301 -6.40 20.15 12.66
C GLY A 301 -7.12 21.48 12.45
N GLY A 302 -6.93 22.41 13.38
CA GLY A 302 -7.47 23.76 13.24
C GLY A 302 -6.73 24.56 12.17
N ASP A 303 -7.42 25.46 11.51
CA ASP A 303 -6.79 26.36 10.54
C ASP A 303 -5.87 27.38 11.23
N GLY A 304 -4.77 27.74 10.57
CA GLY A 304 -3.97 28.89 10.93
C GLY A 304 -4.69 30.18 10.57
N VAL A 305 -4.49 31.24 11.36
CA VAL A 305 -5.07 32.55 11.05
C VAL A 305 -4.08 33.44 10.31
N THR A 306 -4.63 34.38 9.54
CA THR A 306 -3.88 35.52 9.03
C THR A 306 -3.38 36.38 10.18
N GLY A 307 -2.07 36.58 10.28
CA GLY A 307 -1.44 37.46 11.26
C GLY A 307 -1.26 38.89 10.78
N ASP A 308 -0.57 39.69 11.59
CA ASP A 308 -0.31 41.12 11.31
C ASP A 308 0.49 41.34 10.01
N ALA A 309 1.24 40.33 9.56
CA ALA A 309 1.96 40.35 8.29
C ALA A 309 1.92 38.97 7.61
N ASN A 310 2.37 37.93 8.30
CA ASN A 310 2.42 36.57 7.78
C ASN A 310 1.20 35.74 8.21
N GLY A 311 0.85 34.76 7.39
CA GLY A 311 -0.07 33.71 7.75
C GLY A 311 0.54 32.73 8.74
N ALA A 312 -0.25 32.27 9.71
CA ALA A 312 0.15 31.25 10.65
C ALA A 312 -0.11 29.84 10.10
N ASN A 313 0.61 28.84 10.61
CA ASN A 313 0.46 27.47 10.14
C ASN A 313 -0.86 26.84 10.62
N GLY A 314 -1.38 25.91 9.83
CA GLY A 314 -2.45 25.01 10.25
C GLY A 314 -1.97 23.96 11.26
N GLY A 315 -2.89 23.47 12.08
CA GLY A 315 -2.68 22.37 13.02
C GLY A 315 -2.69 21.01 12.32
N GLY A 316 -2.03 20.01 12.91
CA GLY A 316 -2.09 18.65 12.38
C GLY A 316 -3.46 17.99 12.62
N GLY A 317 -3.85 17.04 11.78
CA GLY A 317 -4.96 16.14 12.06
C GLY A 317 -4.65 15.20 13.23
N GLY A 318 -5.68 14.72 13.92
CA GLY A 318 -5.55 13.69 14.95
C GLY A 318 -5.37 12.30 14.34
N GLN A 319 -4.81 11.37 15.12
CA GLN A 319 -4.73 9.97 14.72
C GLN A 319 -6.07 9.26 14.87
N GLY A 320 -6.43 8.42 13.90
CA GLY A 320 -7.60 7.54 13.98
C GLY A 320 -7.45 6.50 15.09
N GLY A 321 -8.56 6.12 15.72
CA GLY A 321 -8.57 5.05 16.72
C GLY A 321 -8.39 3.67 16.09
N ASN A 322 -7.58 2.82 16.71
CA ASN A 322 -7.49 1.41 16.31
C ASN A 322 -8.77 0.64 16.68
N GLY A 323 -9.15 -0.33 15.86
CA GLY A 323 -10.16 -1.31 16.20
C GLY A 323 -9.68 -2.27 17.28
N GLY A 324 -10.60 -2.72 18.12
CA GLY A 324 -10.34 -3.69 19.17
C GLY A 324 -10.11 -5.09 18.62
N ALA A 325 -9.33 -5.90 19.33
CA ALA A 325 -9.13 -7.31 18.96
C ALA A 325 -10.45 -8.09 19.09
N GLY A 326 -10.66 -9.06 18.20
CA GLY A 326 -11.76 -10.02 18.36
C GLY A 326 -11.49 -10.98 19.52
N GLY A 327 -12.56 -11.41 20.19
CA GLY A 327 -12.52 -12.36 21.28
C GLY A 327 -12.06 -13.74 20.83
N ALA A 328 -11.14 -14.34 21.58
CA ALA A 328 -10.68 -15.70 21.30
C ALA A 328 -11.78 -16.74 21.58
N ARG A 329 -11.61 -17.96 21.05
CA ARG A 329 -12.39 -19.11 21.51
C ARG A 329 -11.93 -19.62 22.87
N GLY A 330 -12.84 -20.21 23.64
CA GLY A 330 -12.55 -20.79 24.95
C GLY A 330 -11.73 -22.09 24.95
N SER A 331 -11.66 -22.83 23.83
CA SER A 331 -10.89 -24.09 23.77
C SER A 331 -10.16 -24.35 22.44
N ASP A 332 -8.96 -24.92 22.56
CA ASP A 332 -8.17 -25.43 21.41
C ASP A 332 -8.55 -26.87 21.04
N TYR A 333 -9.28 -27.58 21.91
CA TYR A 333 -9.71 -28.97 21.71
C TYR A 333 -10.91 -29.09 20.74
N TYR A 334 -11.80 -28.09 20.71
CA TYR A 334 -13.01 -28.07 19.86
C TYR A 334 -12.88 -27.00 18.75
N ALA A 335 -11.93 -27.20 17.84
CA ALA A 335 -11.52 -26.19 16.85
C ALA A 335 -12.41 -26.07 15.58
N GLY A 336 -13.59 -26.69 15.54
CA GLY A 336 -14.49 -26.65 14.38
C GLY A 336 -15.50 -25.51 14.43
N SER A 337 -15.93 -24.98 13.28
CA SER A 337 -17.00 -23.94 13.20
C SER A 337 -18.33 -24.38 13.82
N PHE A 338 -18.56 -25.69 13.95
CA PHE A 338 -19.71 -26.25 14.65
C PHE A 338 -19.74 -25.91 16.16
N TYR A 339 -18.58 -25.76 16.79
CA TYR A 339 -18.49 -25.50 18.24
C TYR A 339 -18.43 -24.00 18.58
N GLY A 340 -18.40 -23.14 17.57
CA GLY A 340 -18.29 -21.69 17.71
C GLY A 340 -17.26 -21.12 16.76
N SER A 341 -16.85 -19.88 16.97
CA SER A 341 -15.93 -19.07 16.17
C SER A 341 -15.18 -18.07 17.05
N ALA A 342 -14.00 -17.61 16.61
CA ALA A 342 -13.38 -16.45 17.25
C ALA A 342 -14.11 -15.20 16.74
N GLY A 343 -14.19 -14.18 17.59
CA GLY A 343 -14.80 -12.91 17.20
C GLY A 343 -13.99 -12.19 16.13
N ALA A 344 -14.67 -11.40 15.31
CA ALA A 344 -14.00 -10.51 14.37
C ALA A 344 -13.34 -9.34 15.12
N ALA A 345 -12.23 -8.83 14.59
CA ALA A 345 -11.66 -7.57 15.05
C ALA A 345 -12.61 -6.40 14.72
N GLY A 346 -12.52 -5.34 15.50
CA GLY A 346 -13.17 -4.07 15.20
C GLY A 346 -12.44 -3.33 14.09
N ASP A 347 -13.15 -2.44 13.43
CA ASP A 347 -12.61 -1.63 12.35
C ASP A 347 -11.79 -0.46 12.92
N GLY A 348 -10.69 -0.13 12.24
CA GLY A 348 -9.93 1.08 12.52
C GLY A 348 -10.62 2.31 11.93
N ALA A 349 -10.35 3.47 12.50
CA ALA A 349 -10.99 4.72 12.10
C ALA A 349 -10.08 5.61 11.25
N ASP A 350 -10.69 6.53 10.52
CA ASP A 350 -9.97 7.50 9.69
C ASP A 350 -9.14 8.47 10.54
N GLY A 351 -7.99 8.87 9.98
CA GLY A 351 -7.18 9.97 10.48
C GLY A 351 -7.81 11.33 10.16
N GLY A 352 -7.56 12.33 10.99
CA GLY A 352 -8.11 13.67 10.81
C GLY A 352 -7.37 14.45 9.72
N ASN A 353 -8.04 15.35 9.02
CA ASN A 353 -7.37 16.20 8.03
C ASN A 353 -6.48 17.23 8.73
N GLY A 354 -5.39 17.64 8.09
CA GLY A 354 -4.59 18.78 8.53
C GLY A 354 -5.34 20.09 8.31
N GLY A 355 -5.20 21.04 9.23
CA GLY A 355 -5.76 22.38 9.08
C GLY A 355 -5.02 23.19 8.01
N ASN A 356 -5.71 24.12 7.36
CA ASN A 356 -5.10 24.97 6.35
C ASN A 356 -4.13 25.98 7.00
N GLY A 357 -3.08 26.36 6.28
CA GLY A 357 -2.29 27.52 6.62
C GLY A 357 -3.09 28.80 6.38
N GLY A 358 -2.96 29.77 7.26
CA GLY A 358 -3.59 31.08 7.07
C GLY A 358 -2.92 31.86 5.94
N ASP A 359 -3.69 32.69 5.25
CA ASP A 359 -3.15 33.63 4.26
C ASP A 359 -2.32 34.72 4.95
N ALA A 360 -1.42 35.35 4.21
CA ALA A 360 -0.76 36.58 4.63
C ALA A 360 -1.78 37.72 4.79
N ALA A 361 -1.43 38.72 5.62
CA ALA A 361 -2.25 39.93 5.70
C ALA A 361 -2.26 40.67 4.36
N THR A 362 -3.33 41.42 4.12
CA THR A 362 -3.48 42.29 2.97
C THR A 362 -3.45 43.76 3.37
N ASP A 363 -2.96 44.61 2.45
CA ASP A 363 -3.04 46.05 2.58
C ASP A 363 -4.45 46.59 2.26
N VAL A 364 -4.62 47.91 2.32
CA VAL A 364 -5.91 48.58 2.02
C VAL A 364 -6.40 48.40 0.58
N ASN A 365 -5.54 47.96 -0.33
CA ASN A 365 -5.84 47.70 -1.74
C ASN A 365 -6.05 46.21 -2.03
N GLY A 366 -5.95 45.35 -1.01
CA GLY A 366 -6.08 43.89 -1.14
C GLY A 366 -4.81 43.17 -1.56
N GLY A 367 -3.65 43.84 -1.59
CA GLY A 367 -2.36 43.21 -1.89
C GLY A 367 -1.76 42.55 -0.65
N TYR A 368 -1.25 41.32 -0.76
CA TYR A 368 -0.58 40.66 0.36
C TYR A 368 0.66 41.47 0.81
N ILE A 369 1.00 41.41 2.10
CA ILE A 369 2.17 42.10 2.69
C ILE A 369 3.16 41.16 3.41
N GLY A 370 2.88 39.87 3.50
CA GLY A 370 3.78 38.86 4.09
C GLY A 370 3.71 37.51 3.37
N ILE A 371 4.21 36.45 4.00
CA ILE A 371 4.16 35.07 3.47
C ILE A 371 2.96 34.30 4.03
N GLY A 372 2.43 33.36 3.26
CA GLY A 372 1.35 32.47 3.73
C GLY A 372 1.86 31.40 4.68
N GLY A 373 0.98 30.92 5.56
CA GLY A 373 1.26 29.85 6.51
C GLY A 373 1.26 28.47 5.85
N ASN A 374 1.98 27.51 6.43
CA ASN A 374 1.97 26.14 5.91
C ASN A 374 0.71 25.39 6.35
N GLY A 375 0.21 24.51 5.49
CA GLY A 375 -0.83 23.55 5.84
C GLY A 375 -0.33 22.51 6.86
N GLY A 376 -1.25 22.05 7.71
CA GLY A 376 -1.03 21.02 8.70
C GLY A 376 -0.93 19.63 8.07
N VAL A 377 -0.23 18.73 8.74
CA VAL A 377 -0.11 17.32 8.31
C VAL A 377 -1.42 16.59 8.63
N GLY A 378 -1.93 15.77 7.70
CA GLY A 378 -3.05 14.86 7.97
C GLY A 378 -2.66 13.75 8.94
N GLY A 379 -3.61 13.32 9.77
CA GLY A 379 -3.41 12.26 10.74
C GLY A 379 -3.40 10.87 10.08
N ASP A 380 -2.63 9.97 10.64
CA ASP A 380 -2.65 8.55 10.30
C ASP A 380 -3.94 7.91 10.78
N ALA A 381 -4.41 6.92 10.03
CA ALA A 381 -5.59 6.14 10.40
C ALA A 381 -5.28 5.05 11.44
N GLY A 382 -6.33 4.51 12.04
CA GLY A 382 -6.25 3.33 12.90
C GLY A 382 -6.29 2.02 12.10
N SER A 383 -5.61 1.00 12.61
CA SER A 383 -5.63 -0.36 12.06
C SER A 383 -6.79 -1.17 12.66
N GLY A 384 -7.22 -2.24 11.97
CA GLY A 384 -8.32 -3.09 12.45
C GLY A 384 -8.70 -4.22 11.51
N GLY A 385 -9.92 -4.75 11.67
CA GLY A 385 -10.54 -5.68 10.74
C GLY A 385 -10.61 -5.09 9.33
N THR A 386 -11.03 -3.83 9.23
CA THR A 386 -10.73 -2.92 8.12
C THR A 386 -9.94 -1.73 8.67
N GLY A 387 -8.83 -1.37 8.03
CA GLY A 387 -8.04 -0.19 8.39
C GLY A 387 -8.67 1.09 7.85
N GLY A 388 -8.58 2.17 8.63
CA GLY A 388 -9.10 3.48 8.23
C GLY A 388 -8.25 4.15 7.14
N SER A 389 -8.79 5.19 6.52
CA SER A 389 -8.05 6.06 5.59
C SER A 389 -7.25 7.14 6.33
N GLY A 390 -6.06 7.46 5.81
CA GLY A 390 -5.26 8.57 6.32
C GLY A 390 -5.91 9.91 5.99
N GLY A 391 -5.79 10.87 6.90
CA GLY A 391 -6.31 12.22 6.71
C GLY A 391 -5.54 13.00 5.65
N THR A 392 -6.21 13.91 4.96
CA THR A 392 -5.57 14.77 3.95
C THR A 392 -4.69 15.82 4.62
N GLY A 393 -3.62 16.25 3.94
CA GLY A 393 -2.84 17.41 4.36
C GLY A 393 -3.60 18.72 4.11
N GLY A 394 -3.43 19.68 5.00
CA GLY A 394 -4.03 21.01 4.85
C GLY A 394 -3.38 21.80 3.71
N ASN A 395 -4.11 22.74 3.12
CA ASN A 395 -3.55 23.59 2.07
C ASN A 395 -2.64 24.67 2.67
N GLY A 396 -1.62 25.08 1.94
CA GLY A 396 -0.81 26.24 2.28
C GLY A 396 -1.54 27.55 1.99
N GLY A 397 -1.38 28.55 2.85
CA GLY A 397 -1.98 29.87 2.68
C GLY A 397 -1.29 30.70 1.60
N ASP A 398 -2.01 31.68 1.06
CA ASP A 398 -1.51 32.60 0.06
C ASP A 398 -0.59 33.67 0.67
N GLY A 399 0.32 34.22 -0.13
CA GLY A 399 1.09 35.39 0.27
C GLY A 399 1.85 36.07 -0.85
N THR A 400 2.68 37.04 -0.46
CA THR A 400 3.57 37.77 -1.37
C THR A 400 4.64 36.88 -1.99
N GLY A 401 5.03 35.79 -1.33
CA GLY A 401 6.21 35.03 -1.73
C GLY A 401 7.52 35.83 -1.60
N VAL A 402 7.55 36.86 -0.74
CA VAL A 402 8.75 37.66 -0.43
C VAL A 402 8.79 37.82 1.09
N ASN A 403 9.96 37.63 1.72
CA ASN A 403 10.11 37.82 3.15
C ASN A 403 10.57 39.25 3.46
N PRO A 404 9.67 40.19 3.81
CA PRO A 404 10.05 41.59 4.08
C PRO A 404 10.88 41.75 5.36
N THR A 405 10.96 40.71 6.22
CA THR A 405 11.66 40.75 7.51
C THR A 405 13.07 40.14 7.47
N ASN A 406 13.44 39.44 6.38
CA ASN A 406 14.78 38.90 6.17
C ASN A 406 15.36 39.38 4.82
N PRO A 407 16.08 40.51 4.79
CA PRO A 407 16.65 41.05 3.55
C PRO A 407 17.75 40.17 2.93
N ASP A 408 18.32 39.22 3.68
CA ASP A 408 19.34 38.28 3.20
C ASP A 408 18.74 37.05 2.50
N ALA A 409 17.43 36.81 2.66
CA ALA A 409 16.65 35.80 1.95
C ALA A 409 15.29 36.40 1.51
N PRO A 410 15.31 37.38 0.58
CA PRO A 410 14.14 38.19 0.26
C PRO A 410 13.03 37.41 -0.43
N PHE A 411 13.30 36.24 -1.01
CA PHE A 411 12.31 35.42 -1.70
C PHE A 411 11.70 34.39 -0.73
N GLY A 412 10.43 34.57 -0.40
CA GLY A 412 9.61 33.56 0.28
C GLY A 412 8.85 32.71 -0.72
N THR A 413 8.01 31.81 -0.22
CA THR A 413 7.04 31.08 -1.04
C THR A 413 5.63 31.44 -0.58
N GLY A 414 4.60 31.12 -1.37
CA GLY A 414 3.30 30.78 -0.78
C GLY A 414 3.47 29.68 0.27
N GLY A 415 2.49 29.51 1.16
CA GLY A 415 2.49 28.46 2.16
C GLY A 415 2.64 27.08 1.51
N ALA A 416 3.43 26.18 2.11
CA ALA A 416 3.52 24.81 1.63
C ALA A 416 2.26 24.02 2.02
N GLY A 417 1.83 23.10 1.17
CA GLY A 417 0.80 22.12 1.49
C GLY A 417 1.29 21.11 2.54
N GLY A 418 0.39 20.68 3.39
CA GLY A 418 0.62 19.64 4.39
C GLY A 418 0.73 18.26 3.77
N ARG A 419 1.46 17.35 4.42
CA ARG A 419 1.52 15.95 4.00
C ARG A 419 0.23 15.21 4.38
N GLY A 420 -0.22 14.27 3.56
CA GLY A 420 -1.28 13.34 3.94
C GLY A 420 -0.80 12.28 4.93
N GLY A 421 -1.72 11.77 5.75
CA GLY A 421 -1.48 10.72 6.74
C GLY A 421 -1.47 9.31 6.15
N ALA A 422 -0.88 8.35 6.86
CA ALA A 422 -0.88 6.96 6.45
C ALA A 422 -2.27 6.29 6.62
N GLY A 423 -2.63 5.40 5.71
CA GLY A 423 -3.76 4.50 5.89
C GLY A 423 -3.46 3.40 6.91
N GLY A 424 -4.50 2.92 7.58
CA GLY A 424 -4.40 1.87 8.61
C GLY A 424 -4.31 0.47 8.01
N ASP A 425 -3.70 -0.45 8.75
CA ASP A 425 -3.55 -1.83 8.32
C ASP A 425 -4.86 -2.62 8.50
N SER A 426 -5.07 -3.58 7.61
CA SER A 426 -6.24 -4.47 7.58
C SER A 426 -5.89 -5.93 7.86
N LEU A 427 -6.70 -6.56 8.69
CA LEU A 427 -6.67 -8.01 8.94
C LEU A 427 -7.52 -8.78 7.92
N GLY A 428 -7.15 -10.03 7.66
CA GLY A 428 -7.95 -10.92 6.80
C GLY A 428 -8.06 -10.44 5.35
N ALA A 429 -9.25 -10.54 4.77
CA ALA A 429 -9.50 -10.29 3.33
C ALA A 429 -9.85 -8.82 3.01
N SER A 430 -9.88 -7.96 4.03
CA SER A 430 -10.18 -6.55 3.89
C SER A 430 -9.08 -5.81 3.14
N ALA A 431 -9.45 -4.78 2.38
CA ALA A 431 -8.47 -3.90 1.78
C ALA A 431 -7.78 -3.05 2.87
N GLY A 432 -6.48 -2.80 2.72
CA GLY A 432 -5.76 -1.85 3.58
C GLY A 432 -6.32 -0.44 3.40
N GLY A 433 -6.19 0.39 4.43
CA GLY A 433 -6.63 1.79 4.40
C GLY A 433 -5.88 2.62 3.38
N ASN A 434 -6.54 3.54 2.69
CA ASN A 434 -5.85 4.40 1.73
C ASN A 434 -5.01 5.46 2.44
N GLY A 435 -3.88 5.84 1.86
CA GLY A 435 -3.11 7.01 2.31
C GLY A 435 -3.86 8.31 2.00
N GLY A 436 -3.73 9.30 2.87
CA GLY A 436 -4.34 10.61 2.68
C GLY A 436 -3.65 11.43 1.61
N ASP A 437 -4.38 12.29 0.91
CA ASP A 437 -3.82 13.19 -0.11
C ASP A 437 -2.96 14.29 0.52
N GLY A 438 -1.94 14.76 -0.21
CA GLY A 438 -1.18 15.95 0.16
C GLY A 438 -1.97 17.23 -0.11
N GLY A 439 -1.81 18.24 0.74
CA GLY A 439 -2.44 19.55 0.57
C GLY A 439 -1.82 20.36 -0.56
N THR A 440 -2.55 21.33 -1.12
CA THR A 440 -2.04 22.19 -2.18
C THR A 440 -1.10 23.27 -1.61
N GLY A 441 -0.14 23.72 -2.43
CA GLY A 441 0.66 24.91 -2.10
C GLY A 441 -0.12 26.21 -2.36
N GLY A 442 0.13 27.23 -1.56
CA GLY A 442 -0.52 28.55 -1.68
C GLY A 442 0.09 29.43 -2.78
N LEU A 443 -0.62 30.49 -3.15
CA LEU A 443 -0.17 31.49 -4.14
C LEU A 443 1.04 32.29 -3.64
N GLY A 444 1.99 32.56 -4.52
CA GLY A 444 3.10 33.49 -4.29
C GLY A 444 3.09 34.68 -5.25
N VAL A 445 2.50 35.81 -4.86
CA VAL A 445 2.18 36.93 -5.78
C VAL A 445 3.41 37.59 -6.43
N LEU A 446 4.50 37.79 -5.70
CA LEU A 446 5.73 38.46 -6.18
C LEU A 446 6.95 37.53 -6.22
N GLY A 447 6.77 36.26 -5.88
CA GLY A 447 7.86 35.31 -5.70
C GLY A 447 7.52 33.93 -6.24
N ARG A 448 7.63 32.92 -5.38
CA ARG A 448 7.34 31.53 -5.76
C ARG A 448 6.03 31.05 -5.14
N GLY A 449 5.24 30.28 -5.88
CA GLY A 449 4.14 29.50 -5.31
C GLY A 449 4.62 28.48 -4.27
N GLY A 450 3.73 28.11 -3.36
CA GLY A 450 3.98 27.09 -2.34
C GLY A 450 4.18 25.71 -2.95
N VAL A 451 4.98 24.86 -2.31
CA VAL A 451 5.16 23.46 -2.74
C VAL A 451 3.94 22.65 -2.29
N GLY A 452 3.45 21.76 -3.15
CA GLY A 452 2.41 20.81 -2.80
C GLY A 452 2.88 19.76 -1.79
N GLY A 453 1.99 19.33 -0.91
CA GLY A 453 2.26 18.31 0.10
C GLY A 453 2.42 16.92 -0.50
N ALA A 454 3.21 16.06 0.14
CA ALA A 454 3.29 14.65 -0.27
C ALA A 454 2.04 13.87 0.16
N GLY A 455 1.59 12.91 -0.66
CA GLY A 455 0.57 11.94 -0.28
C GLY A 455 1.08 10.93 0.75
N GLY A 456 0.17 10.43 1.58
CA GLY A 456 0.43 9.42 2.61
C GLY A 456 0.52 8.01 2.05
N THR A 457 1.12 7.10 2.80
CA THR A 457 1.23 5.69 2.40
C THR A 457 -0.08 4.94 2.60
N GLY A 458 -0.43 4.02 1.70
CA GLY A 458 -1.51 3.07 1.94
C GLY A 458 -1.14 2.04 3.01
N GLY A 459 -2.14 1.61 3.78
CA GLY A 459 -2.01 0.62 4.83
C GLY A 459 -1.88 -0.80 4.27
N GLU A 460 -1.26 -1.68 5.06
CA GLU A 460 -1.02 -3.06 4.68
C GLU A 460 -2.30 -3.90 4.75
N SER A 461 -2.26 -5.07 4.12
CA SER A 461 -3.32 -6.07 4.17
C SER A 461 -2.76 -7.47 4.30
N GLU A 462 -3.44 -8.35 5.02
CA GLU A 462 -3.05 -9.77 5.08
C GLU A 462 -3.40 -10.54 3.80
N SER A 463 -4.65 -10.47 3.34
CA SER A 463 -5.12 -11.25 2.16
C SER A 463 -6.02 -10.48 1.20
N GLY A 464 -6.48 -9.29 1.59
CA GLY A 464 -7.11 -8.32 0.67
C GLY A 464 -6.07 -7.49 -0.09
N THR A 465 -6.54 -6.49 -0.85
CA THR A 465 -5.66 -5.55 -1.54
C THR A 465 -5.02 -4.56 -0.56
N GLY A 466 -3.71 -4.32 -0.63
CA GLY A 466 -3.09 -3.21 0.12
C GLY A 466 -3.73 -1.87 -0.25
N GLY A 467 -3.75 -0.93 0.68
CA GLY A 467 -4.36 0.39 0.46
C GLY A 467 -3.64 1.18 -0.62
N THR A 468 -4.34 2.05 -1.34
CA THR A 468 -3.65 2.91 -2.33
C THR A 468 -2.86 4.01 -1.63
N GLY A 469 -1.73 4.42 -2.20
CA GLY A 469 -1.04 5.63 -1.76
C GLY A 469 -1.88 6.87 -2.05
N GLY A 470 -1.81 7.86 -1.17
CA GLY A 470 -2.48 9.15 -1.35
C GLY A 470 -1.84 9.95 -2.48
N THR A 471 -2.61 10.82 -3.12
CA THR A 471 -2.10 11.68 -4.20
C THR A 471 -1.22 12.80 -3.65
N GLY A 472 -0.24 13.25 -4.43
CA GLY A 472 0.54 14.44 -4.13
C GLY A 472 -0.27 15.71 -4.37
N GLY A 473 -0.12 16.69 -3.49
CA GLY A 473 -0.79 17.98 -3.60
C GLY A 473 -0.24 18.82 -4.75
N LEU A 474 -1.08 19.68 -5.31
CA LEU A 474 -0.68 20.60 -6.38
C LEU A 474 0.31 21.65 -5.87
N GLY A 475 1.28 22.02 -6.69
CA GLY A 475 2.10 23.21 -6.47
C GLY A 475 1.25 24.48 -6.62
N GLY A 476 1.48 25.45 -5.75
CA GLY A 476 0.82 26.75 -5.83
C GLY A 476 1.33 27.57 -7.02
N ASN A 477 0.50 28.45 -7.56
CA ASN A 477 0.93 29.34 -8.64
C ASN A 477 1.83 30.47 -8.10
N GLY A 478 2.65 31.03 -8.98
CA GLY A 478 3.13 32.40 -8.83
C GLY A 478 2.02 33.41 -9.15
N GLY A 479 2.22 34.69 -8.83
CA GLY A 479 1.30 35.74 -9.28
C GLY A 479 1.27 35.82 -10.81
N LEU A 480 0.08 35.64 -11.42
CA LEU A 480 -0.09 35.58 -12.88
C LEU A 480 -0.73 36.83 -13.49
N GLY A 481 -1.26 37.73 -12.65
CA GLY A 481 -2.03 38.90 -13.10
C GLY A 481 -1.19 40.05 -13.66
N ASP A 482 0.12 40.05 -13.43
CA ASP A 482 1.05 41.08 -13.90
C ASP A 482 2.28 40.43 -14.54
N ASN A 483 2.36 40.51 -15.87
CA ASN A 483 3.47 39.94 -16.63
C ASN A 483 4.78 40.73 -16.48
N THR A 484 4.79 41.88 -15.80
CA THR A 484 6.01 42.64 -15.53
C THR A 484 6.75 42.16 -14.29
N VAL A 485 6.12 41.30 -13.49
CA VAL A 485 6.71 40.67 -12.30
C VAL A 485 7.13 39.25 -12.65
N ALA A 486 8.39 38.89 -12.38
CA ALA A 486 8.91 37.55 -12.62
C ALA A 486 8.56 36.63 -11.46
N THR A 487 7.63 35.69 -11.68
CA THR A 487 7.22 34.71 -10.67
C THR A 487 7.57 33.29 -11.09
N THR A 488 7.67 32.40 -10.11
CA THR A 488 7.91 30.97 -10.34
C THR A 488 6.80 30.14 -9.71
N GLY A 489 6.29 29.14 -10.43
CA GLY A 489 5.36 28.17 -9.87
C GLY A 489 5.98 27.33 -8.75
N GLY A 490 5.15 26.88 -7.83
CA GLY A 490 5.50 25.91 -6.80
C GLY A 490 5.62 24.50 -7.40
N ASN A 491 6.48 23.66 -6.83
CA ASN A 491 6.57 22.27 -7.27
C ASN A 491 5.36 21.47 -6.77
N GLY A 492 4.92 20.49 -7.55
CA GLY A 492 3.94 19.50 -7.10
C GLY A 492 4.51 18.55 -6.04
N GLY A 493 3.63 18.03 -5.20
CA GLY A 493 3.95 17.03 -4.18
C GLY A 493 4.13 15.63 -4.76
N SER A 494 4.94 14.81 -4.11
CA SER A 494 5.06 13.39 -4.50
C SER A 494 3.83 12.60 -4.08
N GLY A 495 3.43 11.62 -4.88
CA GLY A 495 2.43 10.63 -4.49
C GLY A 495 2.95 9.67 -3.42
N GLY A 496 2.03 9.14 -2.61
CA GLY A 496 2.33 8.18 -1.54
C GLY A 496 2.55 6.77 -2.07
N ALA A 497 3.22 5.92 -1.31
CA ALA A 497 3.39 4.51 -1.68
C ALA A 497 2.11 3.72 -1.40
N GLY A 498 1.78 2.74 -2.24
CA GLY A 498 0.73 1.76 -1.96
C GLY A 498 1.14 0.78 -0.86
N GLY A 499 0.15 0.28 -0.13
CA GLY A 499 0.32 -0.68 0.95
C GLY A 499 0.65 -2.07 0.44
N SER A 500 1.44 -2.82 1.21
CA SER A 500 1.78 -4.21 0.85
C SER A 500 0.63 -5.16 1.17
N SER A 501 0.63 -6.33 0.54
CA SER A 501 -0.25 -7.43 0.91
C SER A 501 0.51 -8.73 1.12
N THR A 502 0.13 -9.54 2.09
CA THR A 502 0.74 -10.86 2.22
C THR A 502 0.23 -11.76 1.10
N SER A 503 -1.06 -12.07 1.06
CA SER A 503 -1.63 -13.02 0.09
C SER A 503 -2.58 -12.44 -0.96
N GLY A 504 -2.99 -11.17 -0.79
CA GLY A 504 -3.74 -10.41 -1.79
C GLY A 504 -2.84 -9.55 -2.67
N ASN A 505 -3.41 -8.60 -3.42
CA ASN A 505 -2.61 -7.72 -4.28
C ASN A 505 -2.01 -6.55 -3.48
N GLY A 506 -0.83 -6.06 -3.86
CA GLY A 506 -0.31 -4.80 -3.36
C GLY A 506 -1.15 -3.61 -3.85
N GLY A 507 -1.22 -2.56 -3.05
CA GLY A 507 -1.92 -1.33 -3.41
C GLY A 507 -1.17 -0.51 -4.46
N ALA A 508 -1.89 0.23 -5.30
CA ALA A 508 -1.25 1.13 -6.26
C ALA A 508 -0.58 2.32 -5.55
N GLY A 509 0.49 2.85 -6.15
CA GLY A 509 1.05 4.13 -5.74
C GLY A 509 0.05 5.28 -5.98
N GLY A 510 0.20 6.38 -5.24
CA GLY A 510 -0.58 7.58 -5.46
C GLY A 510 -0.03 8.43 -6.60
N ALA A 511 -0.90 9.07 -7.39
CA ALA A 511 -0.49 10.02 -8.42
C ALA A 511 0.28 11.20 -7.82
N ALA A 512 1.25 11.75 -8.53
CA ALA A 512 1.91 12.96 -8.08
C ALA A 512 1.08 14.21 -8.35
N GLY A 513 1.37 15.28 -7.62
CA GLY A 513 0.78 16.59 -7.85
C GLY A 513 1.46 17.32 -9.01
N ASN A 514 0.69 18.13 -9.74
CA ASN A 514 1.24 18.98 -10.80
C ASN A 514 2.00 20.18 -10.22
N GLY A 515 2.98 20.69 -10.96
CA GLY A 515 3.59 21.98 -10.69
C GLY A 515 2.62 23.13 -10.93
N GLY A 516 2.78 24.24 -10.19
CA GLY A 516 2.01 25.46 -10.42
C GLY A 516 2.61 26.31 -11.55
N ASP A 517 1.84 27.25 -12.07
CA ASP A 517 2.30 28.15 -13.13
C ASP A 517 3.07 29.35 -12.57
N GLY A 518 3.91 29.97 -13.39
CA GLY A 518 4.54 31.26 -13.09
C GLY A 518 4.62 32.14 -14.33
N THR A 519 4.79 33.44 -14.16
CA THR A 519 4.99 34.35 -15.31
C THR A 519 6.34 34.11 -15.97
N LEU A 520 7.42 33.89 -15.20
CA LEU A 520 8.73 33.57 -15.76
C LEU A 520 8.91 32.06 -15.88
N ARG A 521 8.67 31.31 -14.80
CA ARG A 521 9.00 29.89 -14.75
C ARG A 521 7.87 29.05 -14.15
N GLY A 522 7.52 27.94 -14.79
CA GLY A 522 6.63 26.95 -14.21
C GLY A 522 7.27 26.09 -13.11
N GLY A 523 6.45 25.58 -12.21
CA GLY A 523 6.86 24.62 -11.18
C GLY A 523 7.10 23.23 -11.77
N ASN A 524 7.97 22.44 -11.13
CA ASN A 524 8.16 21.05 -11.55
C ASN A 524 7.00 20.17 -11.05
N GLY A 525 6.64 19.15 -11.82
CA GLY A 525 5.73 18.10 -11.36
C GLY A 525 6.32 17.23 -10.25
N GLY A 526 5.46 16.65 -9.42
CA GLY A 526 5.85 15.72 -8.36
C GLY A 526 6.25 14.34 -8.89
N ALA A 527 6.90 13.52 -8.06
CA ALA A 527 7.17 12.12 -8.38
C ALA A 527 5.99 11.21 -8.02
N GLY A 528 5.64 10.28 -8.91
CA GLY A 528 4.60 9.27 -8.68
C GLY A 528 4.95 8.32 -7.54
N GLY A 529 3.92 7.84 -6.85
CA GLY A 529 4.03 6.89 -5.75
C GLY A 529 4.45 5.49 -6.22
N ARG A 530 5.16 4.76 -5.35
CA ARG A 530 5.52 3.36 -5.62
C ARG A 530 4.34 2.44 -5.34
N GLY A 531 4.17 1.41 -6.15
CA GLY A 531 3.22 0.33 -5.86
C GLY A 531 3.68 -0.56 -4.70
N GLY A 532 2.71 -1.08 -3.94
CA GLY A 532 2.92 -1.97 -2.80
C GLY A 532 3.32 -3.39 -3.25
N GLY A 533 4.09 -4.08 -2.42
CA GLY A 533 4.51 -5.45 -2.72
C GLY A 533 3.41 -6.47 -2.43
N SER A 534 3.58 -7.68 -2.96
CA SER A 534 2.80 -8.84 -2.54
C SER A 534 3.65 -10.09 -2.36
N THR A 535 3.28 -10.99 -1.45
CA THR A 535 3.89 -12.33 -1.47
C THR A 535 3.17 -13.21 -2.49
N SER A 536 1.85 -13.43 -2.39
CA SER A 536 1.16 -14.36 -3.32
C SER A 536 0.27 -13.74 -4.39
N GLY A 537 -0.22 -12.53 -4.19
CA GLY A 537 -0.98 -11.79 -5.20
C GLY A 537 -0.09 -10.93 -6.09
N ASN A 538 -0.67 -10.05 -6.89
CA ASN A 538 0.09 -9.16 -7.77
C ASN A 538 0.69 -8.00 -6.98
N GLY A 539 1.87 -7.51 -7.37
CA GLY A 539 2.37 -6.22 -6.91
C GLY A 539 1.49 -5.09 -7.45
N GLY A 540 1.38 -3.99 -6.70
CA GLY A 540 0.64 -2.81 -7.13
C GLY A 540 1.40 -2.03 -8.19
N ASP A 541 0.69 -1.32 -9.06
CA ASP A 541 1.32 -0.47 -10.06
C ASP A 541 1.92 0.79 -9.42
N GLY A 542 3.05 1.26 -9.97
CA GLY A 542 3.58 2.58 -9.70
C GLY A 542 2.72 3.63 -10.40
N ALA A 543 2.54 4.78 -9.76
CA ALA A 543 1.73 5.85 -10.31
C ALA A 543 2.52 6.80 -11.21
N ASP A 544 1.82 7.52 -12.07
CA ASP A 544 2.42 8.49 -12.97
C ASP A 544 3.00 9.70 -12.20
N GLY A 545 3.99 10.33 -12.83
CA GLY A 545 4.49 11.64 -12.40
C GLY A 545 3.41 12.73 -12.48
N GLY A 546 3.71 13.88 -11.87
CA GLY A 546 2.88 15.07 -11.99
C GLY A 546 3.23 15.89 -13.24
N GLY A 547 2.23 16.54 -13.84
CA GLY A 547 2.45 17.49 -14.92
C GLY A 547 3.32 18.67 -14.47
N ALA A 548 4.10 19.20 -15.39
CA ALA A 548 4.80 20.46 -15.19
C ALA A 548 3.84 21.65 -15.18
N GLY A 549 4.20 22.71 -14.47
CA GLY A 549 3.55 24.00 -14.60
C GLY A 549 4.16 24.83 -15.73
N GLU A 550 3.43 25.81 -16.21
CA GLU A 550 3.77 26.62 -17.37
C GLU A 550 4.52 27.91 -17.00
N GLY A 551 5.38 28.37 -17.91
CA GLY A 551 5.93 29.73 -17.89
C GLY A 551 5.11 30.64 -18.79
N LEU A 552 4.24 31.50 -18.27
CA LEU A 552 3.26 32.22 -19.09
C LEU A 552 3.81 33.43 -19.87
N GLY A 553 5.04 33.87 -19.57
CA GLY A 553 5.71 34.98 -20.23
C GLY A 553 5.87 36.21 -19.33
N TRP A 554 7.08 36.43 -18.82
CA TRP A 554 7.49 37.63 -18.08
C TRP A 554 8.12 38.65 -19.03
N SER A 555 7.64 39.89 -19.04
CA SER A 555 8.19 40.97 -19.85
C SER A 555 9.13 41.86 -19.05
N ASP A 556 10.37 42.02 -19.53
CA ASP A 556 11.32 43.00 -19.00
C ASP A 556 11.14 44.41 -19.61
N GLY A 557 10.08 44.59 -20.40
CA GLY A 557 9.80 45.81 -21.17
C GLY A 557 10.39 45.83 -22.58
N THR A 558 11.25 44.86 -22.93
CA THR A 558 11.84 44.69 -24.27
C THR A 558 11.59 43.31 -24.84
N THR A 559 11.72 42.28 -24.01
CA THR A 559 11.63 40.87 -24.37
C THR A 559 10.68 40.19 -23.40
N THR A 560 9.91 39.23 -23.91
CA THR A 560 9.11 38.34 -23.06
C THR A 560 9.87 37.02 -22.88
N TRP A 561 10.07 36.61 -21.64
CA TRP A 561 10.82 35.42 -21.26
C TRP A 561 9.90 34.38 -20.63
N SER A 562 10.11 33.11 -20.95
CA SER A 562 9.34 32.02 -20.35
C SER A 562 10.17 30.75 -20.23
N ILE A 563 9.96 30.00 -19.16
CA ILE A 563 10.63 28.72 -18.90
C ILE A 563 9.58 27.73 -18.40
N GLY A 564 9.35 26.65 -19.15
CA GLY A 564 8.49 25.56 -18.72
C GLY A 564 9.05 24.83 -17.50
N GLY A 565 8.18 24.32 -16.63
CA GLY A 565 8.55 23.40 -15.56
C GLY A 565 8.94 22.02 -16.09
N ASN A 566 9.69 21.24 -15.31
CA ASN A 566 10.01 19.86 -15.68
C ASN A 566 8.87 18.92 -15.25
N GLY A 567 8.60 17.90 -16.07
CA GLY A 567 7.63 16.85 -15.75
C GLY A 567 8.10 15.97 -14.61
N GLY A 568 7.15 15.43 -13.86
CA GLY A 568 7.38 14.52 -12.75
C GLY A 568 7.80 13.13 -13.19
N SER A 569 8.64 12.45 -12.40
CA SER A 569 9.00 11.05 -12.66
C SER A 569 7.89 10.09 -12.22
N GLY A 570 7.65 9.03 -12.99
CA GLY A 570 6.77 7.93 -12.60
C GLY A 570 7.32 7.10 -11.44
N GLY A 571 6.41 6.48 -10.69
CA GLY A 571 6.69 5.61 -9.55
C GLY A 571 7.05 4.19 -9.96
N ALA A 572 7.81 3.49 -9.13
CA ALA A 572 8.15 2.09 -9.37
C ALA A 572 6.96 1.16 -9.08
N GLY A 573 6.80 0.10 -9.87
CA GLY A 573 5.86 -0.97 -9.60
C GLY A 573 6.30 -1.87 -8.43
N GLY A 574 5.31 -2.43 -7.73
CA GLY A 574 5.50 -3.32 -6.59
C GLY A 574 5.97 -4.71 -7.00
N ALA A 575 6.83 -5.33 -6.18
CA ALA A 575 7.31 -6.69 -6.44
C ALA A 575 6.29 -7.74 -5.99
N SER A 576 6.32 -8.93 -6.61
CA SER A 576 5.56 -10.10 -6.17
C SER A 576 6.44 -11.36 -6.04
N THR A 577 6.12 -12.27 -5.11
CA THR A 577 6.83 -13.57 -5.03
C THR A 577 6.15 -14.68 -5.84
N SER A 578 4.82 -14.68 -6.00
CA SER A 578 4.14 -15.65 -6.88
C SER A 578 3.18 -15.06 -7.90
N GLY A 579 2.64 -13.87 -7.66
CA GLY A 579 1.82 -13.15 -8.64
C GLY A 579 2.66 -12.33 -9.61
N ALA A 580 2.01 -11.47 -10.39
CA ALA A 580 2.69 -10.57 -11.31
C ALA A 580 3.35 -9.41 -10.55
N GLY A 581 4.47 -8.89 -11.06
CA GLY A 581 5.01 -7.61 -10.63
C GLY A 581 4.16 -6.46 -11.17
N GLY A 582 4.00 -5.37 -10.42
CA GLY A 582 3.27 -4.19 -10.87
C GLY A 582 4.06 -3.39 -11.91
N ASN A 583 3.39 -2.66 -12.78
CA ASN A 583 4.04 -1.83 -13.79
C ASN A 583 4.63 -0.56 -13.17
N GLY A 584 5.68 -0.01 -13.79
CA GLY A 584 6.16 1.32 -13.47
C GLY A 584 5.24 2.40 -14.06
N GLY A 585 5.04 3.49 -13.32
CA GLY A 585 4.25 4.63 -13.80
C GLY A 585 5.00 5.45 -14.85
N ALA A 586 4.27 6.18 -15.69
CA ALA A 586 4.85 7.03 -16.72
C ALA A 586 5.45 8.32 -16.12
N GLY A 587 6.51 8.81 -16.74
CA GLY A 587 6.99 10.18 -16.54
C GLY A 587 6.09 11.16 -17.29
N SER A 588 5.83 12.32 -16.69
CA SER A 588 4.99 13.35 -17.32
C SER A 588 5.77 14.24 -18.27
N ALA A 589 5.06 14.86 -19.21
CA ALA A 589 5.67 15.85 -20.09
C ALA A 589 6.19 17.07 -19.31
N GLY A 590 7.28 17.65 -19.80
CA GLY A 590 7.68 19.01 -19.46
C GLY A 590 6.72 20.02 -20.08
N ALA A 591 6.62 21.19 -19.45
CA ALA A 591 5.74 22.26 -19.90
C ALA A 591 6.37 23.03 -21.07
N ASP A 592 5.52 23.59 -21.91
CA ASP A 592 5.97 24.39 -23.03
C ASP A 592 6.44 25.78 -22.55
N GLY A 593 7.32 26.38 -23.33
CA GLY A 593 7.61 27.79 -23.25
C GLY A 593 6.48 28.60 -23.92
N ALA A 594 6.23 29.80 -23.41
CA ALA A 594 5.33 30.75 -24.07
C ALA A 594 5.77 31.01 -25.52
N THR A 595 4.82 31.25 -26.40
CA THR A 595 5.06 31.50 -27.83
C THR A 595 4.62 32.90 -28.24
N GLY A 596 5.16 33.41 -29.35
CA GLY A 596 4.77 34.70 -29.91
C GLY A 596 5.94 35.57 -30.38
N THR A 597 5.62 36.72 -30.98
CA THR A 597 6.63 37.68 -31.46
C THR A 597 7.37 38.33 -30.30
N GLY A 598 8.70 38.32 -30.32
CA GLY A 598 9.52 38.90 -29.24
C GLY A 598 9.56 38.06 -27.96
N VAL A 599 9.13 36.80 -28.04
CA VAL A 599 9.20 35.84 -26.94
C VAL A 599 10.46 34.97 -27.08
N VAL A 600 11.25 34.89 -26.02
CA VAL A 600 12.39 33.98 -25.87
C VAL A 600 12.05 32.99 -24.77
N SER A 601 11.75 31.75 -25.13
CA SER A 601 11.31 30.74 -24.18
C SER A 601 12.06 29.42 -24.30
N ALA A 602 12.11 28.70 -23.17
CA ALA A 602 12.64 27.35 -23.08
C ALA A 602 11.57 26.40 -22.55
N GLY A 603 11.38 25.28 -23.22
CA GLY A 603 10.53 24.21 -22.71
C GLY A 603 11.19 23.42 -21.58
N GLY A 604 10.38 22.79 -20.74
CA GLY A 604 10.83 21.97 -19.62
C GLY A 604 11.20 20.55 -20.03
N ASN A 605 12.01 19.86 -19.24
CA ASN A 605 12.35 18.46 -19.53
C ASN A 605 11.20 17.52 -19.14
N GLY A 606 11.04 16.44 -19.88
CA GLY A 606 10.14 15.35 -19.52
C GLY A 606 10.63 14.54 -18.32
N GLY A 607 9.69 13.99 -17.56
CA GLY A 607 9.96 13.16 -16.40
C GLY A 607 10.40 11.74 -16.78
N PHE A 608 11.16 11.09 -15.91
CA PHE A 608 11.57 9.69 -16.10
C PHE A 608 10.41 8.73 -15.88
N GLY A 609 10.33 7.65 -16.67
CA GLY A 609 9.45 6.52 -16.40
C GLY A 609 9.90 5.71 -15.19
N GLY A 610 8.94 5.13 -14.47
CA GLY A 610 9.15 4.29 -13.31
C GLY A 610 9.59 2.87 -13.68
N THR A 611 10.32 2.20 -12.79
CA THR A 611 10.75 0.81 -13.03
C THR A 611 9.62 -0.18 -12.80
N GLY A 612 9.53 -1.22 -13.61
CA GLY A 612 8.62 -2.35 -13.39
C GLY A 612 8.99 -3.19 -12.17
N GLY A 613 7.99 -3.79 -11.54
CA GLY A 613 8.11 -4.64 -10.36
C GLY A 613 8.65 -6.03 -10.69
N SER A 614 9.48 -6.56 -9.81
CA SER A 614 10.03 -7.93 -9.95
C SER A 614 8.98 -9.00 -9.66
N SER A 615 9.21 -10.22 -10.15
CA SER A 615 8.36 -11.38 -9.87
C SER A 615 9.17 -12.67 -9.76
N SER A 616 8.77 -13.60 -8.89
CA SER A 616 9.27 -14.99 -8.89
C SER A 616 8.23 -16.06 -9.24
N GLY A 617 7.04 -15.70 -9.72
CA GLY A 617 6.02 -16.68 -10.13
C GLY A 617 5.05 -16.24 -11.23
N GLY A 618 4.75 -14.95 -11.35
CA GLY A 618 3.96 -14.37 -12.44
C GLY A 618 4.79 -13.52 -13.41
N THR A 619 4.16 -12.89 -14.40
CA THR A 619 4.84 -11.93 -15.28
C THR A 619 5.40 -10.76 -14.48
N THR A 620 6.59 -10.29 -14.83
CA THR A 620 7.15 -9.09 -14.19
C THR A 620 6.53 -7.83 -14.78
N GLY A 621 6.63 -6.71 -14.06
CA GLY A 621 6.05 -5.44 -14.51
C GLY A 621 6.85 -4.80 -15.63
N THR A 622 6.18 -4.06 -16.52
CA THR A 622 6.86 -3.24 -17.53
C THR A 622 7.39 -1.95 -16.92
N GLY A 623 8.46 -1.40 -17.50
CA GLY A 623 8.89 -0.04 -17.20
C GLY A 623 7.91 0.98 -17.77
N GLY A 624 7.73 2.10 -17.09
CA GLY A 624 6.90 3.21 -17.57
C GLY A 624 7.62 4.02 -18.64
N ASP A 625 6.87 4.66 -19.53
CA ASP A 625 7.43 5.54 -20.55
C ASP A 625 7.98 6.84 -19.93
N GLY A 626 9.01 7.41 -20.55
CA GLY A 626 9.51 8.75 -20.24
C GLY A 626 8.61 9.82 -20.84
N GLY A 627 8.45 10.94 -20.14
CA GLY A 627 7.65 12.07 -20.61
C GLY A 627 8.33 12.84 -21.73
N ALA A 628 7.56 13.49 -22.59
CA ALA A 628 8.12 14.38 -23.62
C ALA A 628 8.73 15.64 -23.00
N GLY A 629 9.77 16.20 -23.62
CA GLY A 629 10.22 17.56 -23.34
C GLY A 629 9.25 18.57 -23.94
N GLY A 630 9.06 19.71 -23.26
CA GLY A 630 8.23 20.79 -23.76
C GLY A 630 8.91 21.60 -24.85
N ASP A 631 8.13 22.24 -25.69
CA ASP A 631 8.59 23.08 -26.79
C ASP A 631 9.06 24.45 -26.27
N GLY A 632 9.93 25.14 -27.00
CA GLY A 632 10.28 26.52 -26.68
C GLY A 632 10.60 27.33 -27.93
N THR A 633 10.44 28.66 -27.87
CA THR A 633 10.81 29.49 -29.03
C THR A 633 12.31 29.52 -29.26
N ALA A 634 13.10 29.40 -28.19
CA ALA A 634 14.56 29.37 -28.25
C ALA A 634 15.10 27.96 -28.03
N SER A 635 14.67 27.28 -26.97
CA SER A 635 15.12 25.92 -26.69
C SER A 635 14.00 24.97 -26.35
N GLY A 636 14.01 23.78 -26.95
CA GLY A 636 13.17 22.67 -26.53
C GLY A 636 13.78 21.94 -25.33
N GLY A 637 12.92 21.37 -24.48
CA GLY A 637 13.31 20.53 -23.35
C GLY A 637 13.67 19.11 -23.77
N ASN A 638 14.46 18.41 -22.98
CA ASN A 638 14.83 17.03 -23.28
C ASN A 638 13.71 16.06 -22.89
N GLY A 639 13.54 14.99 -23.66
CA GLY A 639 12.67 13.88 -23.31
C GLY A 639 13.19 13.09 -22.11
N GLY A 640 12.26 12.59 -21.29
CA GLY A 640 12.55 11.73 -20.16
C GLY A 640 12.95 10.33 -20.61
N ARG A 641 13.82 9.67 -19.85
CA ARG A 641 14.15 8.25 -20.07
C ARG A 641 12.98 7.34 -19.69
N GLY A 642 12.79 6.25 -20.44
CA GLY A 642 11.92 5.16 -20.05
C GLY A 642 12.46 4.39 -18.84
N GLY A 643 11.56 3.79 -18.07
CA GLY A 643 11.90 2.96 -16.92
C GLY A 643 12.33 1.56 -17.33
N SER A 644 13.15 0.90 -16.52
CA SER A 644 13.53 -0.49 -16.77
C SER A 644 12.36 -1.45 -16.48
N GLY A 645 12.27 -2.54 -17.24
CA GLY A 645 11.38 -3.65 -16.93
C GLY A 645 11.79 -4.41 -15.68
N GLY A 646 10.82 -5.06 -15.04
CA GLY A 646 11.02 -5.83 -13.83
C GLY A 646 11.80 -7.13 -14.08
N PRO A 647 12.74 -7.52 -13.20
CA PRO A 647 13.42 -8.80 -13.32
C PRO A 647 12.56 -9.97 -12.84
N GLY A 648 12.68 -11.10 -13.54
CA GLY A 648 12.05 -12.37 -13.24
C GLY A 648 13.04 -13.33 -12.59
N PHE A 649 12.68 -13.91 -11.44
CA PHE A 649 13.52 -14.87 -10.71
C PHE A 649 12.85 -16.24 -10.66
N MET A 650 13.63 -17.33 -10.74
CA MET A 650 13.10 -18.68 -10.57
C MET A 650 12.48 -18.89 -9.18
N GLY A 651 11.17 -19.14 -9.15
CA GLY A 651 10.45 -19.70 -8.01
C GLY A 651 10.31 -21.22 -8.09
N ILE A 652 9.50 -21.83 -7.21
CA ILE A 652 9.32 -23.29 -7.12
C ILE A 652 8.48 -23.86 -8.29
N GLY A 653 7.81 -23.02 -9.11
CA GLY A 653 6.79 -23.50 -10.05
C GLY A 653 6.80 -22.97 -11.50
N THR A 654 7.42 -21.81 -11.80
CA THR A 654 7.41 -21.17 -13.13
C THR A 654 8.66 -20.32 -13.36
N SER A 655 9.09 -20.18 -14.61
CA SER A 655 10.14 -19.23 -15.05
C SER A 655 9.48 -17.94 -15.54
N PRO A 656 9.40 -16.87 -14.73
CA PRO A 656 8.70 -15.65 -15.10
C PRO A 656 9.46 -14.87 -16.18
N SER A 657 8.74 -14.33 -17.17
CA SER A 657 9.33 -13.46 -18.18
C SER A 657 9.76 -12.13 -17.57
N GLY A 658 10.89 -11.60 -18.03
CA GLY A 658 11.34 -10.25 -17.74
C GLY A 658 10.45 -9.21 -18.43
N GLY A 659 10.30 -8.05 -17.80
CA GLY A 659 9.35 -7.02 -18.23
C GLY A 659 9.96 -6.19 -19.35
N ALA A 660 9.16 -5.67 -20.27
CA ALA A 660 9.68 -4.73 -21.26
C ALA A 660 10.14 -3.44 -20.59
N GLY A 661 11.20 -2.83 -21.12
CA GLY A 661 11.58 -1.47 -20.78
C GLY A 661 10.61 -0.46 -21.39
N GLY A 662 10.39 0.66 -20.70
CA GLY A 662 9.56 1.75 -21.21
C GLY A 662 10.26 2.56 -22.29
N ASN A 663 9.51 3.23 -23.14
CA ASN A 663 10.07 4.07 -24.19
C ASN A 663 10.61 5.39 -23.64
N GLY A 664 11.61 5.95 -24.30
CA GLY A 664 12.06 7.31 -24.03
C GLY A 664 11.07 8.34 -24.59
N GLY A 665 10.90 9.45 -23.88
CA GLY A 665 10.06 10.56 -24.33
C GLY A 665 10.72 11.35 -25.46
N ALA A 666 9.91 11.98 -26.31
CA ALA A 666 10.43 12.87 -27.35
C ALA A 666 11.08 14.13 -26.76
N GLY A 667 12.10 14.67 -27.42
CA GLY A 667 12.60 16.02 -27.14
C GLY A 667 11.66 17.08 -27.71
N GLY A 668 11.57 18.23 -27.04
CA GLY A 668 10.73 19.34 -27.47
C GLY A 668 11.35 20.16 -28.61
N ASP A 669 10.50 20.83 -29.35
CA ASP A 669 10.86 21.62 -30.53
C ASP A 669 11.46 22.98 -30.13
N SER A 670 12.32 23.52 -31.00
CA SER A 670 12.83 24.90 -30.95
C SER A 670 12.26 25.74 -32.09
N GLY A 671 11.66 26.88 -31.74
CA GLY A 671 11.19 27.90 -32.68
C GLY A 671 12.31 28.68 -33.39
N GLY A 672 13.59 28.41 -33.10
CA GLY A 672 14.72 29.03 -33.79
C GLY A 672 15.09 30.43 -33.33
N VAL A 673 14.51 30.92 -32.23
CA VAL A 673 14.85 32.23 -31.65
C VAL A 673 16.20 32.13 -30.94
N ALA A 674 17.12 33.04 -31.23
CA ALA A 674 18.42 33.09 -30.56
C ALA A 674 18.28 33.53 -29.10
N THR A 675 18.93 32.82 -28.17
CA THR A 675 19.05 33.21 -26.76
C THR A 675 20.02 34.40 -26.60
N PRO A 676 19.56 35.55 -26.08
CA PRO A 676 20.44 36.67 -25.73
C PRO A 676 21.36 36.35 -24.55
N ALA A 677 22.59 36.89 -24.55
CA ALA A 677 23.61 36.59 -23.53
C ALA A 677 23.29 37.09 -22.11
N ASP A 678 22.45 38.11 -21.97
CA ASP A 678 22.13 38.77 -20.69
C ASP A 678 20.74 38.39 -20.15
N GLY A 679 20.18 37.25 -20.59
CA GLY A 679 18.84 36.78 -20.24
C GLY A 679 18.78 35.72 -19.14
N PRO A 680 17.55 35.37 -18.67
CA PRO A 680 17.30 34.30 -17.71
C PRO A 680 17.49 32.88 -18.26
N ILE A 681 17.57 32.71 -19.59
CA ILE A 681 17.85 31.43 -20.25
C ILE A 681 19.33 31.40 -20.63
N THR A 682 20.05 30.38 -20.18
CA THR A 682 21.51 30.27 -20.37
C THR A 682 21.86 29.28 -21.48
N GLY A 683 22.87 29.60 -22.27
CA GLY A 683 23.38 28.72 -23.34
C GLY A 683 22.76 29.02 -24.70
N PRO A 684 23.32 28.47 -25.79
CA PRO A 684 22.77 28.64 -27.14
C PRO A 684 21.42 27.94 -27.29
N SER A 685 20.59 28.48 -28.19
CA SER A 685 19.34 27.87 -28.62
C SER A 685 19.56 26.46 -29.19
N HIS A 686 18.73 25.51 -28.80
CA HIS A 686 18.81 24.11 -29.24
C HIS A 686 17.42 23.46 -29.24
N ALA A 687 17.15 22.51 -30.14
CA ALA A 687 16.03 21.60 -29.93
C ALA A 687 16.37 20.55 -28.85
N GLY A 688 15.34 19.95 -28.26
CA GLY A 688 15.48 18.97 -27.19
C GLY A 688 15.99 17.62 -27.68
N THR A 689 16.80 16.94 -26.87
CA THR A 689 17.20 15.55 -27.15
C THR A 689 16.10 14.58 -26.76
N GLY A 690 15.88 13.53 -27.54
CA GLY A 690 15.01 12.42 -27.15
C GLY A 690 15.57 11.66 -25.95
N GLY A 691 14.68 11.17 -25.09
CA GLY A 691 15.03 10.35 -23.95
C GLY A 691 15.45 8.94 -24.35
N ALA A 692 16.33 8.30 -23.57
CA ALA A 692 16.69 6.90 -23.81
C ALA A 692 15.53 5.95 -23.45
N GLY A 693 15.40 4.85 -24.18
CA GLY A 693 14.55 3.73 -23.79
C GLY A 693 15.08 3.04 -22.53
N GLY A 694 14.18 2.43 -21.76
CA GLY A 694 14.52 1.66 -20.58
C GLY A 694 14.99 0.25 -20.94
N ASP A 695 15.82 -0.35 -20.08
CA ASP A 695 16.29 -1.72 -20.30
C ASP A 695 15.18 -2.74 -20.03
N GLY A 696 15.18 -3.82 -20.81
CA GLY A 696 14.36 -5.00 -20.58
C GLY A 696 14.79 -5.77 -19.33
N GLY A 697 13.78 -6.27 -18.62
CA GLY A 697 13.94 -7.09 -17.43
C GLY A 697 14.62 -8.42 -17.75
N GLN A 698 15.52 -8.84 -16.87
CA GLN A 698 16.19 -10.13 -16.96
C GLN A 698 15.21 -11.26 -16.60
N SER A 699 15.40 -12.46 -17.13
CA SER A 699 14.75 -13.69 -16.66
C SER A 699 15.83 -14.74 -16.38
N THR A 700 15.55 -15.69 -15.49
CA THR A 700 16.43 -16.82 -15.21
C THR A 700 15.84 -18.12 -15.78
N ALA A 701 16.68 -18.97 -16.38
CA ALA A 701 16.32 -20.26 -17.02
C ALA A 701 15.52 -20.08 -18.32
N ASP A 702 14.76 -21.09 -18.77
CA ASP A 702 14.02 -21.14 -20.05
C ASP A 702 12.93 -20.03 -20.22
N GLY A 703 12.92 -19.00 -19.37
CA GLY A 703 12.05 -17.83 -19.49
C GLY A 703 12.46 -16.87 -20.60
N VAL A 704 11.60 -15.87 -20.84
CA VAL A 704 11.79 -14.84 -21.87
C VAL A 704 12.33 -13.58 -21.22
N GLY A 705 13.42 -13.01 -21.74
CA GLY A 705 13.95 -11.72 -21.34
C GLY A 705 13.07 -10.60 -21.90
N GLY A 706 12.93 -9.50 -21.17
CA GLY A 706 12.16 -8.37 -21.63
C GLY A 706 12.85 -7.64 -22.77
N ASP A 707 12.10 -7.10 -23.72
CA ASP A 707 12.65 -6.23 -24.75
C ASP A 707 13.07 -4.87 -24.17
N GLY A 708 14.11 -4.28 -24.74
CA GLY A 708 14.48 -2.90 -24.45
C GLY A 708 13.48 -1.91 -25.05
N GLY A 709 13.21 -0.82 -24.33
CA GLY A 709 12.35 0.25 -24.80
C GLY A 709 12.97 1.04 -25.95
N THR A 710 12.13 1.64 -26.80
CA THR A 710 12.63 2.50 -27.89
C THR A 710 13.12 3.84 -27.36
N GLY A 711 14.14 4.40 -28.01
CA GLY A 711 14.58 5.76 -27.77
C GLY A 711 13.60 6.79 -28.32
N GLY A 712 13.40 7.89 -27.60
CA GLY A 712 12.53 8.99 -28.02
C GLY A 712 13.10 9.77 -29.20
N ALA A 713 12.24 10.36 -30.02
CA ALA A 713 12.68 11.23 -31.11
C ALA A 713 13.31 12.53 -30.56
N GLY A 714 14.29 13.09 -31.27
CA GLY A 714 14.78 14.44 -31.01
C GLY A 714 13.80 15.50 -31.52
N GLY A 715 13.78 16.66 -30.87
CA GLY A 715 12.90 17.77 -31.24
C GLY A 715 13.32 18.46 -32.53
N ASN A 716 12.36 19.03 -33.24
CA ASN A 716 12.60 19.80 -34.46
C ASN A 716 13.11 21.20 -34.15
N ALA A 717 13.78 21.80 -35.12
CA ALA A 717 14.35 23.14 -35.02
C ALA A 717 14.00 24.01 -36.23
N ALA A 718 13.65 25.26 -35.96
CA ALA A 718 13.54 26.31 -36.97
C ALA A 718 14.77 27.22 -37.01
N GLY A 719 14.87 28.04 -38.06
CA GLY A 719 15.98 28.97 -38.24
C GLY A 719 17.34 28.26 -38.34
N ASP A 720 18.36 28.83 -37.69
CA ASP A 720 19.74 28.34 -37.72
C ASP A 720 20.04 27.34 -36.59
N VAL A 721 19.01 26.91 -35.84
CA VAL A 721 19.14 25.96 -34.73
C VAL A 721 19.21 24.54 -35.27
N ASP A 722 20.05 23.72 -34.63
CA ASP A 722 20.18 22.30 -34.94
C ASP A 722 19.01 21.48 -34.39
N GLY A 723 18.61 20.46 -35.15
CA GLY A 723 17.62 19.48 -34.69
C GLY A 723 18.17 18.66 -33.53
N GLY A 724 17.27 18.23 -32.64
CA GLY A 724 17.61 17.46 -31.46
C GLY A 724 18.08 16.05 -31.79
N THR A 725 18.98 15.49 -30.99
CA THR A 725 19.40 14.11 -31.17
C THR A 725 18.31 13.15 -30.74
N GLY A 726 18.12 12.04 -31.46
CA GLY A 726 17.29 10.93 -31.00
C GLY A 726 17.90 10.24 -29.78
N GLY A 727 17.05 9.69 -28.93
CA GLY A 727 17.45 8.92 -27.75
C GLY A 727 17.94 7.52 -28.11
N GLU A 728 18.79 6.95 -27.27
CA GLU A 728 19.26 5.58 -27.43
C GLU A 728 18.15 4.57 -27.10
N GLY A 729 18.11 3.43 -27.79
CA GLY A 729 17.27 2.30 -27.42
C GLY A 729 17.81 1.56 -26.20
N GLY A 730 16.92 1.00 -25.38
CA GLY A 730 17.27 0.24 -24.17
C GLY A 730 17.84 -1.15 -24.50
N ALA A 731 18.61 -1.73 -23.59
CA ALA A 731 19.13 -3.08 -23.77
C ALA A 731 18.03 -4.15 -23.58
N GLY A 732 18.12 -5.26 -24.30
CA GLY A 732 17.28 -6.44 -24.05
C GLY A 732 17.71 -7.20 -22.79
N GLY A 733 16.75 -7.86 -22.15
CA GLY A 733 16.98 -8.68 -20.96
C GLY A 733 17.67 -10.00 -21.28
N ASN A 734 18.64 -10.44 -20.46
CA ASN A 734 19.21 -11.78 -20.59
C ASN A 734 18.18 -12.82 -20.13
N ALA A 735 18.16 -13.98 -20.78
CA ALA A 735 17.31 -15.12 -20.42
C ALA A 735 17.64 -16.37 -21.27
N GLY A 736 16.90 -17.46 -21.09
CA GLY A 736 16.88 -18.60 -22.03
C GLY A 736 16.27 -18.25 -23.40
N THR A 737 15.38 -17.26 -23.47
CA THR A 737 15.03 -16.57 -24.72
C THR A 737 15.26 -15.07 -24.52
N PRO A 738 16.44 -14.54 -24.85
CA PRO A 738 16.78 -13.16 -24.52
C PRO A 738 15.91 -12.15 -25.27
N GLY A 739 15.71 -11.00 -24.62
CA GLY A 739 15.01 -9.87 -25.20
C GLY A 739 15.82 -9.19 -26.30
N THR A 740 15.12 -8.52 -27.19
CA THR A 740 15.72 -7.69 -28.24
C THR A 740 16.12 -6.32 -27.67
N GLY A 741 17.18 -5.73 -28.24
CA GLY A 741 17.51 -4.34 -27.98
C GLY A 741 16.48 -3.41 -28.59
N GLY A 742 16.12 -2.33 -27.89
CA GLY A 742 15.18 -1.33 -28.38
C GLY A 742 15.77 -0.51 -29.53
N ASP A 743 14.91 -0.01 -30.41
CA ASP A 743 15.34 0.86 -31.51
C ASP A 743 15.77 2.24 -31.00
N GLY A 744 16.76 2.83 -31.67
CA GLY A 744 17.16 4.22 -31.44
C GLY A 744 16.13 5.20 -32.00
N GLY A 745 15.92 6.32 -31.31
CA GLY A 745 14.99 7.37 -31.71
C GLY A 745 15.48 8.14 -32.93
N ALA A 746 14.55 8.66 -33.74
CA ALA A 746 14.91 9.51 -34.87
C ALA A 746 15.50 10.85 -34.40
N GLY A 747 16.45 11.41 -35.14
CA GLY A 747 16.91 12.78 -34.97
C GLY A 747 15.86 13.78 -35.46
N GLY A 748 15.78 14.94 -34.81
CA GLY A 748 14.83 15.99 -35.14
C GLY A 748 15.20 16.76 -36.41
N ALA A 749 14.19 17.27 -37.11
CA ALA A 749 14.41 18.03 -38.33
C ALA A 749 14.96 19.45 -38.05
N ALA A 750 15.65 20.03 -39.02
CA ALA A 750 16.13 21.41 -38.98
C ALA A 750 15.74 22.20 -40.24
N VAL A 751 15.67 23.53 -40.14
CA VAL A 751 15.44 24.39 -41.31
C VAL A 751 16.76 24.74 -41.98
N ASN A 752 17.58 25.61 -41.37
CA ASN A 752 18.91 26.00 -41.87
C ASN A 752 20.05 25.33 -41.10
N GLY A 753 19.80 24.91 -39.85
CA GLY A 753 20.75 24.15 -39.05
C GLY A 753 20.98 22.73 -39.55
N THR A 754 21.79 22.00 -38.81
CA THR A 754 22.03 20.58 -39.05
C THR A 754 20.86 19.76 -38.49
N GLY A 755 20.40 18.75 -39.25
CA GLY A 755 19.43 17.80 -38.72
C GLY A 755 20.03 17.01 -37.56
N GLY A 756 19.20 16.63 -36.59
CA GLY A 756 19.65 15.89 -35.41
C GLY A 756 20.19 14.51 -35.76
N THR A 757 21.14 13.99 -34.98
CA THR A 757 21.60 12.61 -35.15
C THR A 757 20.55 11.62 -34.66
N GLY A 758 20.34 10.53 -35.38
CA GLY A 758 19.56 9.40 -34.86
C GLY A 758 20.24 8.76 -33.65
N GLY A 759 19.43 8.24 -32.72
CA GLY A 759 19.93 7.53 -31.54
C GLY A 759 20.47 6.14 -31.87
N ALA A 760 21.36 5.63 -31.03
CA ALA A 760 21.87 4.28 -31.18
C ALA A 760 20.79 3.23 -30.87
N GLY A 761 20.80 2.10 -31.57
CA GLY A 761 20.02 0.93 -31.18
C GLY A 761 20.58 0.26 -29.92
N GLY A 762 19.69 -0.31 -29.11
CA GLY A 762 20.04 -1.01 -27.88
C GLY A 762 20.70 -2.36 -28.13
N THR A 763 21.47 -2.85 -27.16
CA THR A 763 22.11 -4.17 -27.27
C THR A 763 21.10 -5.29 -27.03
N GLY A 764 21.18 -6.38 -27.78
CA GLY A 764 20.40 -7.59 -27.50
C GLY A 764 20.80 -8.26 -26.19
N GLY A 765 19.86 -8.97 -25.56
CA GLY A 765 20.13 -9.71 -24.32
C GLY A 765 21.03 -10.92 -24.55
N ASN A 766 21.83 -11.30 -23.56
CA ASN A 766 22.67 -12.50 -23.63
C ASN A 766 21.86 -13.76 -23.32
N GLY A 767 22.21 -14.87 -23.98
CA GLY A 767 21.68 -16.19 -23.70
C GLY A 767 22.21 -16.76 -22.37
N ASP A 768 21.32 -17.43 -21.63
CA ASP A 768 21.65 -18.26 -20.48
C ASP A 768 22.51 -19.47 -20.89
N SER A 769 23.43 -19.84 -19.98
CA SER A 769 24.21 -21.06 -20.12
C SER A 769 23.35 -22.30 -19.88
N GLY A 770 23.64 -23.37 -20.60
CA GLY A 770 22.97 -24.64 -20.45
C GLY A 770 23.20 -25.28 -19.08
N ALA A 771 22.22 -26.05 -18.62
CA ALA A 771 22.27 -26.72 -17.33
C ALA A 771 23.41 -27.75 -17.27
N LEU A 772 24.05 -27.90 -16.11
CA LEU A 772 25.03 -28.97 -15.91
C LEU A 772 24.35 -30.34 -15.91
N GLY A 773 25.01 -31.32 -16.52
CA GLY A 773 24.57 -32.70 -16.51
C GLY A 773 24.60 -33.31 -15.11
N SER A 774 23.61 -34.17 -14.81
CA SER A 774 23.49 -34.81 -13.50
C SER A 774 24.64 -35.77 -13.24
N SER A 775 25.16 -35.79 -12.01
CA SER A 775 26.18 -36.78 -11.67
C SER A 775 25.56 -38.17 -11.55
N GLY A 776 26.19 -39.14 -12.21
CA GLY A 776 25.92 -40.56 -12.00
C GLY A 776 26.50 -41.11 -10.70
N ILE A 777 27.26 -40.29 -9.94
CA ILE A 777 27.78 -40.63 -8.62
C ILE A 777 26.72 -40.26 -7.57
N PRO A 778 26.24 -41.23 -6.76
CA PRO A 778 25.16 -40.98 -5.84
C PRO A 778 25.56 -40.01 -4.72
N ASN A 779 24.59 -39.20 -4.31
CA ASN A 779 24.78 -38.27 -3.21
C ASN A 779 24.91 -39.08 -1.90
N PRO A 780 26.02 -38.92 -1.14
CA PRO A 780 26.26 -39.71 0.07
C PRO A 780 25.26 -39.44 1.21
N VAL A 781 24.43 -38.40 1.12
CA VAL A 781 23.43 -38.03 2.13
C VAL A 781 22.00 -38.39 1.71
N LEU A 782 21.65 -38.23 0.43
CA LEU A 782 20.28 -38.47 -0.07
C LEU A 782 20.07 -39.88 -0.66
N GLY A 783 21.15 -40.63 -0.89
CA GLY A 783 21.10 -41.94 -1.55
C GLY A 783 20.81 -41.84 -3.05
N GLY A 784 20.97 -42.96 -3.75
CA GLY A 784 20.79 -43.10 -5.19
C GLY A 784 21.61 -44.27 -5.73
N ASP A 785 21.22 -44.78 -6.89
CA ASP A 785 21.99 -45.82 -7.59
C ASP A 785 23.11 -45.15 -8.40
N ASN A 786 24.26 -45.84 -8.51
CA ASN A 786 25.28 -45.42 -9.46
C ASN A 786 24.74 -45.58 -10.88
N GLY A 787 24.99 -44.59 -11.73
CA GLY A 787 24.55 -44.61 -13.12
C GLY A 787 25.50 -43.85 -14.05
N PRO A 788 25.18 -43.79 -15.35
CA PRO A 788 25.85 -42.89 -16.27
C PRO A 788 25.65 -41.43 -15.85
N GLY A 789 26.60 -40.58 -16.22
CA GLY A 789 26.43 -39.15 -16.10
C GLY A 789 25.35 -38.65 -17.05
N GLY A 790 24.53 -37.69 -16.61
CA GLY A 790 23.57 -37.02 -17.49
C GLY A 790 24.26 -36.04 -18.41
N ASP A 791 23.68 -35.81 -19.59
CA ASP A 791 24.21 -34.84 -20.55
C ASP A 791 24.00 -33.41 -20.05
N GLY A 792 24.91 -32.51 -20.43
CA GLY A 792 24.75 -31.08 -20.23
C GLY A 792 23.72 -30.50 -21.20
N GLY A 793 22.96 -29.50 -20.74
CA GLY A 793 22.01 -28.78 -21.59
C GLY A 793 22.69 -27.84 -22.56
N ASP A 794 22.05 -27.56 -23.68
CA ASP A 794 22.51 -26.55 -24.64
C ASP A 794 22.40 -25.14 -24.04
N GLY A 795 23.32 -24.25 -24.43
CA GLY A 795 23.21 -22.82 -24.17
C GLY A 795 22.19 -22.18 -25.12
N SER A 796 21.56 -21.10 -24.67
CA SER A 796 20.55 -20.39 -25.46
C SER A 796 21.17 -19.34 -26.39
N ASP A 797 20.47 -19.01 -27.47
CA ASP A 797 20.91 -18.01 -28.42
C ASP A 797 20.83 -16.59 -27.84
N GLY A 798 21.68 -15.68 -28.31
CA GLY A 798 21.64 -14.26 -27.96
C GLY A 798 20.51 -13.50 -28.67
N GLY A 799 19.98 -12.46 -28.02
CA GLY A 799 18.96 -11.58 -28.57
C GLY A 799 19.49 -10.65 -29.66
N ALA A 800 18.61 -10.20 -30.56
CA ALA A 800 19.00 -9.25 -31.61
C ALA A 800 19.25 -7.85 -31.05
N GLY A 801 20.23 -7.13 -31.63
CA GLY A 801 20.42 -5.71 -31.38
C GLY A 801 19.34 -4.86 -32.06
N GLY A 802 19.00 -3.73 -31.43
CA GLY A 802 18.01 -2.78 -31.95
C GLY A 802 18.54 -1.99 -33.15
N THR A 803 17.64 -1.48 -33.98
CA THR A 803 18.04 -0.65 -35.12
C THR A 803 18.44 0.75 -34.69
N GLY A 804 19.40 1.36 -35.38
CA GLY A 804 19.76 2.76 -35.19
C GLY A 804 18.67 3.69 -35.72
N GLY A 805 18.42 4.80 -35.03
CA GLY A 805 17.44 5.79 -35.44
C GLY A 805 17.84 6.54 -36.70
N SER A 806 16.87 6.98 -37.49
CA SER A 806 17.17 7.81 -38.67
C SER A 806 17.68 9.19 -38.28
N GLY A 807 18.64 9.73 -39.04
CA GLY A 807 19.05 11.13 -38.93
C GLY A 807 17.93 12.09 -39.34
N GLY A 808 17.89 13.25 -38.68
CA GLY A 808 16.91 14.30 -38.94
C GLY A 808 17.15 14.99 -40.28
N THR A 809 16.09 15.41 -40.95
CA THR A 809 16.21 16.12 -42.24
C THR A 809 16.61 17.58 -42.03
N SER A 810 17.19 18.22 -43.04
CA SER A 810 17.41 19.66 -43.07
C SER A 810 16.95 20.28 -44.39
N THR A 811 16.18 21.37 -44.32
CA THR A 811 15.61 21.98 -45.54
C THR A 811 16.61 22.77 -46.38
N ASN A 812 17.57 23.43 -45.73
CA ASN A 812 18.60 24.27 -46.35
C ASN A 812 20.01 23.95 -45.83
N GLY A 813 20.12 23.26 -44.68
CA GLY A 813 21.38 22.85 -44.06
C GLY A 813 21.76 21.40 -44.36
N THR A 814 22.65 20.84 -43.53
CA THR A 814 23.07 19.44 -43.66
C THR A 814 22.08 18.52 -42.95
N GLY A 815 21.74 17.39 -43.57
CA GLY A 815 20.97 16.36 -42.88
C GLY A 815 21.77 15.74 -41.72
N GLY A 816 21.07 15.23 -40.72
CA GLY A 816 21.66 14.57 -39.56
C GLY A 816 22.18 13.17 -39.88
N ASN A 817 23.12 12.68 -39.06
CA ASN A 817 23.64 11.32 -39.21
C ASN A 817 22.61 10.30 -38.71
N GLY A 818 22.54 9.13 -39.38
CA GLY A 818 21.85 7.96 -38.84
C GLY A 818 22.56 7.44 -37.59
N GLY A 819 21.78 6.89 -36.66
CA GLY A 819 22.30 6.26 -35.46
C GLY A 819 22.93 4.90 -35.75
N VAL A 820 23.88 4.49 -34.93
CA VAL A 820 24.49 3.15 -35.05
C VAL A 820 23.50 2.06 -34.65
N GLY A 821 23.55 0.92 -35.33
CA GLY A 821 22.80 -0.26 -34.92
C GLY A 821 23.34 -0.85 -33.61
N GLY A 822 22.46 -1.42 -32.80
CA GLY A 822 22.82 -2.07 -31.54
C GLY A 822 23.54 -3.39 -31.76
N THR A 823 24.42 -3.78 -30.85
CA THR A 823 25.10 -5.09 -30.95
C THR A 823 24.15 -6.24 -30.61
N GLY A 824 24.30 -7.37 -31.28
CA GLY A 824 23.63 -8.61 -30.88
C GLY A 824 24.14 -9.12 -29.54
N GLY A 825 23.27 -9.78 -28.78
CA GLY A 825 23.62 -10.42 -27.51
C GLY A 825 24.47 -11.67 -27.73
N ASN A 826 25.28 -12.04 -26.73
CA ASN A 826 26.10 -13.24 -26.85
C ASN A 826 25.27 -14.51 -26.60
N GLY A 827 25.59 -15.59 -27.32
CA GLY A 827 25.05 -16.92 -27.05
C GLY A 827 25.57 -17.49 -25.73
N GLY A 828 24.72 -18.24 -25.03
CA GLY A 828 25.04 -18.91 -23.78
C GLY A 828 25.98 -20.10 -23.98
N ALA A 829 26.84 -20.36 -22.99
CA ALA A 829 27.70 -21.55 -23.03
C ALA A 829 26.88 -22.84 -22.82
N GLY A 830 27.27 -23.93 -23.48
CA GLY A 830 26.71 -25.25 -23.20
C GLY A 830 27.12 -25.75 -21.82
N GLY A 831 26.20 -26.47 -21.17
CA GLY A 831 26.44 -27.09 -19.87
C GLY A 831 27.42 -28.25 -19.97
N ASN A 832 28.28 -28.43 -18.96
CA ASN A 832 29.16 -29.59 -18.92
C ASN A 832 28.37 -30.87 -18.63
N GLY A 833 28.77 -31.98 -19.25
CA GLY A 833 28.23 -33.29 -18.94
C GLY A 833 28.57 -33.75 -17.52
N GLY A 834 27.66 -34.50 -16.92
CA GLY A 834 27.82 -35.04 -15.57
C GLY A 834 28.82 -36.19 -15.53
N PRO A 835 29.57 -36.38 -14.43
CA PRO A 835 30.48 -37.50 -14.32
C PRO A 835 29.72 -38.82 -14.08
N GLY A 836 30.19 -39.92 -14.70
CA GLY A 836 29.64 -41.26 -14.52
C GLY A 836 29.99 -41.89 -13.16
N GLY A 837 29.05 -42.64 -12.58
CA GLY A 837 29.23 -43.41 -11.33
C GLY A 837 29.90 -44.76 -11.55
N THR A 838 30.08 -45.55 -10.48
CA THR A 838 30.67 -46.90 -10.54
C THR A 838 29.71 -47.94 -10.00
N ASN A 839 29.41 -48.99 -10.76
CA ASN A 839 28.51 -50.05 -10.30
C ASN A 839 29.08 -50.73 -9.04
N PRO A 840 28.36 -50.69 -7.90
CA PRO A 840 28.87 -51.23 -6.65
C PRO A 840 28.92 -52.77 -6.64
N ASP A 841 28.15 -53.44 -7.49
CA ASP A 841 28.04 -54.89 -7.54
C ASP A 841 29.07 -55.52 -8.50
N THR A 842 29.35 -54.86 -9.63
CA THR A 842 30.31 -55.37 -10.63
C THR A 842 31.68 -54.67 -10.58
N GLY A 843 31.75 -53.46 -10.03
CA GLY A 843 32.94 -52.60 -10.07
C GLY A 843 33.19 -51.93 -11.44
N ASP A 844 32.36 -52.22 -12.45
CA ASP A 844 32.43 -51.60 -13.75
C ASP A 844 31.99 -50.13 -13.65
N GLY A 845 32.63 -49.28 -14.43
CA GLY A 845 32.34 -47.86 -14.41
C GLY A 845 31.36 -47.47 -15.52
N TYR A 846 30.53 -46.48 -15.24
CA TYR A 846 29.59 -45.90 -16.21
C TYR A 846 30.21 -44.73 -16.96
N ASP A 847 29.64 -44.48 -18.13
CA ASP A 847 30.02 -43.39 -19.04
C ASP A 847 29.72 -42.03 -18.40
N GLY A 848 30.53 -41.03 -18.74
CA GLY A 848 30.18 -39.63 -18.47
C GLY A 848 29.16 -39.13 -19.49
N GLY A 849 28.33 -38.16 -19.10
CA GLY A 849 27.38 -37.55 -20.03
C GLY A 849 28.06 -36.63 -21.03
N ASP A 850 27.48 -36.43 -22.20
CA ASP A 850 27.98 -35.50 -23.20
C ASP A 850 27.81 -34.05 -22.72
N GLY A 851 28.68 -33.14 -23.19
CA GLY A 851 28.52 -31.70 -22.97
C GLY A 851 27.49 -31.10 -23.92
N GLY A 852 26.74 -30.11 -23.46
CA GLY A 852 25.76 -29.39 -24.30
C GLY A 852 26.44 -28.45 -25.28
N ASN A 853 25.76 -28.13 -26.39
CA ASN A 853 26.24 -27.17 -27.37
C ASN A 853 26.14 -25.73 -26.85
N GLY A 854 26.99 -24.83 -27.34
CA GLY A 854 26.83 -23.40 -27.09
C GLY A 854 25.74 -22.80 -28.00
N GLY A 855 25.05 -21.77 -27.51
CA GLY A 855 24.05 -21.04 -28.28
C GLY A 855 24.68 -20.11 -29.32
N ASP A 856 23.90 -19.74 -30.33
CA ASP A 856 24.29 -18.80 -31.36
C ASP A 856 24.33 -17.36 -30.81
N GLY A 857 25.22 -16.53 -31.34
CA GLY A 857 25.20 -15.10 -31.07
C GLY A 857 24.03 -14.41 -31.79
N GLY A 858 23.42 -13.42 -31.13
CA GLY A 858 22.34 -12.64 -31.71
C GLY A 858 22.81 -11.77 -32.88
N THR A 859 21.92 -11.45 -33.81
CA THR A 859 22.24 -10.57 -34.94
C THR A 859 22.41 -9.13 -34.46
N GLY A 860 23.38 -8.41 -35.02
CA GLY A 860 23.49 -6.97 -34.86
C GLY A 860 22.32 -6.25 -35.52
N GLY A 861 21.90 -5.14 -34.93
CA GLY A 861 20.86 -4.28 -35.46
C GLY A 861 21.36 -3.47 -36.65
N ASN A 862 20.44 -3.11 -37.55
CA ASN A 862 20.81 -2.29 -38.71
C ASN A 862 21.12 -0.85 -38.29
N GLY A 863 22.05 -0.21 -38.98
CA GLY A 863 22.31 1.22 -38.85
C GLY A 863 21.14 2.06 -39.36
N GLY A 864 20.96 3.23 -38.76
CA GLY A 864 19.91 4.17 -39.12
C GLY A 864 20.16 4.86 -40.46
N ALA A 865 19.08 5.17 -41.17
CA ALA A 865 19.18 5.97 -42.39
C ALA A 865 19.73 7.37 -42.10
N HIS A 866 20.49 7.93 -43.04
CA HIS A 866 20.89 9.34 -42.99
C HIS A 866 19.67 10.28 -43.07
N GLY A 867 19.84 11.50 -42.57
CA GLY A 867 18.91 12.61 -42.80
C GLY A 867 19.16 13.29 -44.15
N THR A 868 18.09 13.64 -44.86
CA THR A 868 18.21 14.34 -46.15
C THR A 868 18.64 15.80 -45.96
N GLY A 869 19.50 16.29 -46.85
CA GLY A 869 19.94 17.69 -46.89
C GLY A 869 19.13 18.52 -47.90
N GLY A 870 19.22 19.85 -47.78
CA GLY A 870 18.45 20.79 -48.57
C GLY A 870 18.89 20.98 -50.03
N ALA A 871 17.93 21.25 -50.93
CA ALA A 871 18.14 21.45 -52.37
C ALA A 871 19.06 22.64 -52.77
N GLY A 872 19.52 23.44 -51.80
CA GLY A 872 20.19 24.74 -52.01
C GLY A 872 21.65 24.86 -51.55
N ASN A 873 22.34 23.75 -51.25
CA ASN A 873 23.78 23.56 -50.90
C ASN A 873 24.02 22.62 -49.70
N GLY A 874 22.97 22.02 -49.12
CA GLY A 874 23.11 21.06 -48.02
C GLY A 874 23.58 19.69 -48.50
N THR A 875 24.46 19.04 -47.74
CA THR A 875 24.76 17.61 -47.93
C THR A 875 23.85 16.77 -47.05
N GLY A 876 23.46 15.56 -47.50
CA GLY A 876 22.88 14.57 -46.58
C GLY A 876 23.85 14.22 -45.45
N GLY A 877 23.32 13.69 -44.36
CA GLY A 877 24.14 13.15 -43.27
C GLY A 877 24.83 11.83 -43.65
N ALA A 878 25.64 11.29 -42.74
CA ALA A 878 26.13 9.92 -42.86
C ALA A 878 25.03 8.92 -42.52
N ALA A 879 25.03 7.75 -43.17
CA ALA A 879 24.27 6.62 -42.68
C ALA A 879 24.92 6.09 -41.40
N GLY A 880 24.13 5.49 -40.51
CA GLY A 880 24.66 4.81 -39.34
C GLY A 880 25.29 3.48 -39.72
N ASP A 881 26.34 3.09 -39.00
CA ASP A 881 26.97 1.78 -39.16
C ASP A 881 26.03 0.68 -38.59
N GLY A 882 26.06 -0.49 -39.20
CA GLY A 882 25.43 -1.69 -38.63
C GLY A 882 26.07 -2.09 -37.30
N GLY A 883 25.27 -2.62 -36.39
CA GLY A 883 25.76 -3.17 -35.12
C GLY A 883 26.49 -4.49 -35.32
N GLY A 884 27.48 -4.77 -34.46
CA GLY A 884 28.19 -6.05 -34.50
C GLY A 884 27.31 -7.22 -34.06
N GLY A 885 27.48 -8.39 -34.68
CA GLY A 885 26.88 -9.64 -34.22
C GLY A 885 27.43 -10.09 -32.86
N GLY A 886 26.59 -10.79 -32.09
CA GLY A 886 26.96 -11.36 -30.80
C GLY A 886 27.96 -12.50 -30.92
N ALA A 887 28.75 -12.72 -29.86
CA ALA A 887 29.67 -13.85 -29.82
C ALA A 887 28.91 -15.18 -29.66
N ALA A 888 29.47 -16.24 -30.24
CA ALA A 888 29.00 -17.61 -30.05
C ALA A 888 29.24 -18.10 -28.62
N GLY A 889 28.32 -18.90 -28.11
CA GLY A 889 28.51 -19.69 -26.90
C GLY A 889 29.56 -20.79 -27.10
N SER A 890 30.37 -21.05 -26.07
CA SER A 890 31.27 -22.22 -26.07
C SER A 890 30.48 -23.50 -25.80
N GLY A 891 30.85 -24.62 -26.44
CA GLY A 891 30.34 -25.94 -26.05
C GLY A 891 30.79 -26.37 -24.66
N GLY A 892 29.95 -27.13 -23.96
CA GLY A 892 30.25 -27.69 -22.65
C GLY A 892 31.22 -28.86 -22.74
N ALA A 893 32.03 -29.05 -21.70
CA ALA A 893 32.94 -30.19 -21.64
C ALA A 893 32.17 -31.50 -21.38
N GLY A 894 32.60 -32.59 -21.99
CA GLY A 894 32.09 -33.93 -21.70
C GLY A 894 32.39 -34.38 -20.27
N GLY A 895 31.47 -35.12 -19.70
CA GLY A 895 31.56 -35.68 -18.35
C GLY A 895 32.68 -36.70 -18.22
N ALA A 896 33.38 -36.69 -17.09
CA ALA A 896 34.38 -37.70 -16.80
C ALA A 896 33.71 -39.07 -16.55
N ALA A 897 34.22 -40.12 -17.18
CA ALA A 897 33.80 -41.48 -16.87
C ALA A 897 34.41 -41.99 -15.55
N SER A 898 33.80 -43.03 -15.00
CA SER A 898 34.47 -43.86 -13.99
C SER A 898 34.88 -45.21 -14.59
N GLY A 899 35.89 -45.85 -14.01
CA GLY A 899 36.27 -47.24 -14.30
C GLY A 899 36.44 -47.56 -15.80
N SER A 900 35.61 -48.49 -16.28
CA SER A 900 35.56 -48.96 -17.67
C SER A 900 34.71 -48.09 -18.61
N GLY A 901 34.02 -47.07 -18.11
CA GLY A 901 33.16 -46.20 -18.90
C GLY A 901 33.95 -45.26 -19.81
N THR A 902 33.29 -44.72 -20.83
CA THR A 902 33.84 -43.74 -21.77
C THR A 902 33.50 -42.32 -21.34
N PRO A 903 34.45 -41.36 -21.39
CA PRO A 903 34.13 -39.95 -21.18
C PRO A 903 33.08 -39.49 -22.18
N GLY A 904 32.23 -38.56 -21.75
CA GLY A 904 31.30 -37.90 -22.67
C GLY A 904 32.06 -37.06 -23.71
N GLN A 905 31.40 -36.80 -24.83
CA GLN A 905 31.90 -35.90 -25.85
C GLN A 905 31.72 -34.44 -25.43
N ASP A 906 32.65 -33.58 -25.86
CA ASP A 906 32.48 -32.14 -25.71
C ASP A 906 31.37 -31.65 -26.66
N GLY A 907 30.56 -30.71 -26.20
CA GLY A 907 29.56 -30.03 -27.03
C GLY A 907 30.20 -29.14 -28.08
N SER A 908 29.46 -28.86 -29.15
CA SER A 908 29.92 -27.94 -30.20
C SER A 908 29.74 -26.48 -29.77
N PRO A 909 30.67 -25.57 -30.10
CA PRO A 909 30.41 -24.14 -30.00
C PRO A 909 29.27 -23.72 -30.94
N GLY A 910 28.55 -22.67 -30.56
CA GLY A 910 27.58 -22.02 -31.44
C GLY A 910 28.24 -21.24 -32.57
N THR A 911 27.43 -20.52 -33.33
CA THR A 911 27.87 -19.60 -34.39
C THR A 911 27.81 -18.15 -33.92
N ALA A 912 28.71 -17.31 -34.44
CA ALA A 912 28.64 -15.88 -34.14
C ALA A 912 27.46 -15.26 -34.92
N GLY A 913 26.82 -14.27 -34.32
CA GLY A 913 25.75 -13.54 -34.97
C GLY A 913 26.25 -12.79 -36.20
N ASN A 914 25.35 -12.55 -37.15
CA ASN A 914 25.65 -11.68 -38.29
C ASN A 914 25.69 -10.22 -37.84
N ASP A 915 26.60 -9.44 -38.41
CA ASP A 915 26.57 -7.98 -38.30
C ASP A 915 25.32 -7.41 -38.99
N GLY A 916 24.79 -6.33 -38.44
CA GLY A 916 23.71 -5.57 -39.04
C GLY A 916 24.15 -4.88 -40.33
N ALA A 917 23.17 -4.56 -41.19
CA ALA A 917 23.47 -3.77 -42.38
C ALA A 917 23.68 -2.31 -42.00
N ASP A 918 24.61 -1.63 -42.70
CA ASP A 918 24.71 -0.18 -42.65
C ASP A 918 23.42 0.48 -43.13
N GLY A 919 23.12 1.66 -42.58
CA GLY A 919 21.97 2.44 -42.98
C GLY A 919 22.00 2.86 -44.45
N THR A 920 20.85 3.24 -44.99
CA THR A 920 20.77 3.65 -46.39
C THR A 920 21.50 5.00 -46.59
N PRO A 921 22.51 5.07 -47.48
CA PRO A 921 23.18 6.33 -47.80
C PRO A 921 22.25 7.29 -48.54
N GLY A 922 22.46 8.58 -48.32
CA GLY A 922 21.73 9.64 -49.00
C GLY A 922 22.27 10.05 -50.33
N THR A 923 21.38 10.57 -51.18
CA THR A 923 21.73 11.35 -52.38
C THR A 923 21.53 12.82 -52.15
#